data_AF-A0A958JFR6-F1
#
_entry.id   AF-A0A958JFR6-F1
#
_cell.length_a   1.000
_cell.length_b   1.000
_cell.length_c   1.000
_cell.angle_alpha   90.00
_cell.angle_beta   90.00
_cell.angle_gamma   90.00
#
_symmetry.space_group_name_H-M   'P 1'
#
loop_
_entity.id
_entity.type
_entity.pdbx_description
1 polymer ?
#
loop_
_entity_poly.entity_id
_entity_poly.type
_entity_poly.pdbx_seq_one_letter_code
_entity_poly.pdbx_strand_id
1 'polypeptide(L)'
;MADSASVLGSIGLESAGTNPLTEPCVMIIFGASGDLTKRLLVPALYNLKCDHLLSDRFAVLGTASSGMDTPTYRERLSGDDGILAYHTRKEFERAAWDDLIGRFHYRPGTFDDPAHFEALRTTADELASQYQTGGNILFYFAVAPRFFGGICEMLANAGFKEGPGWRRIIVEKPFGTDLQSARDLNEEVLRHWEEDQIYRVDHYLGKETVQNLLAFRFSNGMFEPLWNKNFIDNIQFTVSESVDVQGRGGYYDHSGVLRDMMQNHMFQMLAYLCMEPPGSFQPDAIRNEKAKLLESVRVYTPEEVARNAVRGQYGPSYGADGKVEKPGYRQEKDVNPNSNTETFAAAKLHIDNWRWEGVPIYLRSGKALWKRSTEIVVQFKRAPIGIFRGTDVDHLSHNRLVFHIQPYQGIELLFQAKVPGPTLRLQNVDMVFSYGDAFKASRYTGYEVMIYSCTRGDATLFSRGDLVDAAWRIAQPILDHWSSTPAEDFPNYSRNSWGPKAANQLIARDGRRWFEVVTRDVLEQSPLFADADPLLLNAVILALRPRAVERGETIVKLGEMATEMFVICRGEVEILDADEQVVGTLREGDCFGEVGVLLRVPRTATVRAKTLCDLFVLDKDRFGRILKDHPQFADAICKVAKDRYDLSLCQNDLLNG
;
A
#
# COMPACT_ATOMS: atom_id res chain seq x y z
N MET A 1 6.25 4.22 46.94
CA MET A 1 7.09 5.19 46.21
C MET A 1 8.02 4.40 45.30
N ALA A 2 8.13 4.86 44.04
CA ALA A 2 8.79 4.23 42.89
C ALA A 2 8.05 2.98 42.34
N ASP A 3 7.76 2.83 41.05
CA ASP A 3 8.13 3.66 39.90
C ASP A 3 7.09 3.41 38.80
N SER A 4 6.25 4.40 38.52
CA SER A 4 5.62 4.48 37.21
C SER A 4 6.72 4.92 36.24
N ALA A 5 7.58 3.97 35.85
CA ALA A 5 8.41 4.15 34.67
C ALA A 5 7.44 4.21 33.49
N SER A 6 6.84 5.37 33.26
CA SER A 6 6.28 5.69 31.96
C SER A 6 7.44 5.48 31.00
N VAL A 7 7.28 4.51 30.10
CA VAL A 7 8.14 4.46 28.92
C VAL A 7 7.94 5.83 28.28
N LEU A 8 8.97 6.68 28.37
CA LEU A 8 8.99 8.00 27.73
C LEU A 8 9.00 7.74 26.23
N GLY A 9 7.83 7.50 25.65
CA GLY A 9 7.64 7.53 24.21
C GLY A 9 7.92 8.94 23.73
N SER A 10 8.64 9.07 22.61
CA SER A 10 8.76 10.37 21.95
C SER A 10 7.35 10.81 21.51
N ILE A 11 6.84 11.88 22.12
CA ILE A 11 5.62 12.53 21.66
C ILE A 11 5.97 13.18 20.32
N GLY A 12 5.36 12.73 19.22
CA GLY A 12 5.57 13.34 17.92
C GLY A 12 5.05 14.77 17.93
N LEU A 13 5.81 15.66 17.29
CA LEU A 13 5.39 17.05 17.10
C LEU A 13 4.11 17.06 16.26
N GLU A 14 3.12 17.84 16.67
CA GLU A 14 1.98 18.15 15.80
C GLU A 14 2.52 18.91 14.58
N SER A 15 1.96 18.64 13.39
CA SER A 15 2.29 19.41 12.19
C SER A 15 1.64 20.80 12.26
N ALA A 16 2.05 21.63 13.22
CA ALA A 16 1.45 22.93 13.48
C ALA A 16 2.22 24.06 12.76
N GLY A 17 1.52 24.76 11.86
CA GLY A 17 1.69 26.20 11.54
C GLY A 17 2.92 26.69 10.77
N THR A 18 3.97 25.90 10.58
CA THR A 18 5.22 26.38 9.94
C THR A 18 5.38 25.99 8.47
N ASN A 19 4.49 25.18 7.92
CA ASN A 19 4.56 24.82 6.50
C ASN A 19 4.22 26.06 5.65
N PRO A 20 5.03 26.37 4.63
CA PRO A 20 4.69 27.45 3.72
C PRO A 20 3.38 27.13 3.00
N LEU A 21 2.60 28.16 2.67
CA LEU A 21 1.43 28.00 1.82
C LEU A 21 1.85 27.49 0.43
N THR A 22 0.92 26.88 -0.30
CA THR A 22 1.03 26.72 -1.75
C THR A 22 1.36 28.06 -2.40
N GLU A 23 2.09 28.04 -3.51
CA GLU A 23 2.26 29.27 -4.27
C GLU A 23 0.92 29.71 -4.88
N PRO A 24 0.67 31.03 -5.01
CA PRO A 24 -0.50 31.54 -5.72
C PRO A 24 -0.55 30.98 -7.13
N CYS A 25 -1.72 30.51 -7.60
CA CYS A 25 -1.89 30.05 -8.98
C CYS A 25 -3.37 29.99 -9.40
N VAL A 26 -3.61 29.96 -10.72
CA VAL A 26 -4.87 29.50 -11.28
C VAL A 26 -4.71 28.02 -11.65
N MET A 27 -5.57 27.15 -11.11
CA MET A 27 -5.58 25.73 -11.45
C MET A 27 -6.63 25.46 -12.52
N ILE A 28 -6.21 25.01 -13.70
CA ILE A 28 -7.09 24.63 -14.81
C ILE A 28 -7.26 23.11 -14.82
N ILE A 29 -8.49 22.62 -14.62
CA ILE A 29 -8.79 21.19 -14.57
C ILE A 29 -9.45 20.76 -15.87
N PHE A 30 -8.74 20.01 -16.70
CA PHE A 30 -9.31 19.32 -17.85
C PHE A 30 -10.00 18.03 -17.38
N GLY A 31 -11.24 17.81 -17.80
CA GLY A 31 -12.06 16.71 -17.25
C GLY A 31 -12.72 17.08 -15.91
N ALA A 32 -12.99 18.36 -15.70
CA ALA A 32 -13.56 18.87 -14.44
C ALA A 32 -14.92 18.26 -14.06
N SER A 33 -15.66 17.71 -15.02
CA SER A 33 -16.94 17.01 -14.80
C SER A 33 -16.79 15.51 -14.49
N GLY A 34 -15.56 14.99 -14.46
CA GLY A 34 -15.25 13.57 -14.27
C GLY A 34 -15.23 13.10 -12.82
N ASP A 35 -15.15 11.78 -12.64
CA ASP A 35 -15.20 11.12 -11.32
C ASP A 35 -13.97 11.44 -10.46
N LEU A 36 -12.78 11.46 -11.06
CA LEU A 36 -11.52 11.81 -10.37
C LEU A 36 -11.60 13.18 -9.70
N THR A 37 -12.15 14.17 -10.41
CA THR A 37 -12.27 15.55 -9.92
C THR A 37 -13.13 15.61 -8.68
N LYS A 38 -14.36 15.06 -8.73
CA LYS A 38 -15.29 15.13 -7.59
C LYS A 38 -14.87 14.26 -6.39
N ARG A 39 -14.22 13.12 -6.65
CA ARG A 39 -13.88 12.14 -5.60
C ARG A 39 -12.52 12.36 -4.95
N LEU A 40 -11.54 12.90 -5.67
CA LEU A 40 -10.16 13.01 -5.19
C LEU A 40 -9.65 14.45 -5.22
N LEU A 41 -9.74 15.15 -6.36
CA LEU A 41 -9.12 16.49 -6.48
C LEU A 41 -9.82 17.55 -5.63
N VAL A 42 -11.15 17.60 -5.66
CA VAL A 42 -11.94 18.56 -4.88
C VAL A 42 -11.79 18.30 -3.37
N PRO A 43 -11.91 17.05 -2.88
CA PRO A 43 -11.57 16.73 -1.49
C PRO A 43 -10.13 17.08 -1.10
N ALA A 44 -9.15 16.89 -1.98
CA ALA A 44 -7.76 17.25 -1.72
C ALA A 44 -7.57 18.78 -1.57
N LEU A 45 -8.18 19.58 -2.44
CA LEU A 45 -8.18 21.06 -2.31
C LEU A 45 -8.90 21.51 -1.04
N TYR A 46 -9.99 20.85 -0.68
CA TYR A 46 -10.72 21.10 0.56
C TYR A 46 -9.86 20.81 1.80
N ASN A 47 -9.16 19.67 1.83
CA ASN A 47 -8.23 19.34 2.91
C ASN A 47 -7.12 20.40 3.03
N LEU A 48 -6.49 20.79 1.91
CA LEU A 48 -5.46 21.85 1.92
C LEU A 48 -6.00 23.19 2.45
N LYS A 49 -7.27 23.52 2.19
CA LYS A 49 -7.90 24.74 2.71
C LYS A 49 -8.14 24.65 4.22
N CYS A 50 -8.71 23.54 4.69
CA CYS A 50 -8.94 23.32 6.13
C CYS A 50 -7.63 23.26 6.93
N ASP A 51 -6.56 22.73 6.33
CA ASP A 51 -5.25 22.64 6.98
C ASP A 51 -4.45 23.96 6.87
N HIS A 52 -5.04 25.02 6.31
CA HIS A 52 -4.40 26.31 6.08
C HIS A 52 -3.09 26.21 5.28
N LEU A 53 -3.04 25.30 4.30
CA LEU A 53 -1.92 25.12 3.38
C LEU A 53 -2.19 25.69 2.00
N LEU A 54 -3.46 25.87 1.61
CA LEU A 54 -3.84 26.49 0.34
C LEU A 54 -3.75 28.02 0.41
N SER A 55 -3.08 28.63 -0.56
CA SER A 55 -3.02 30.10 -0.69
C SER A 55 -4.40 30.72 -0.87
N ASP A 56 -4.64 31.87 -0.24
CA ASP A 56 -5.84 32.68 -0.52
C ASP A 56 -5.79 33.39 -1.89
N ARG A 57 -4.64 33.35 -2.57
CA ARG A 57 -4.46 33.86 -3.95
C ARG A 57 -4.56 32.72 -4.95
N PHE A 58 -5.71 32.07 -4.97
CA PHE A 58 -5.98 30.84 -5.72
C PHE A 58 -7.37 30.85 -6.36
N ALA A 59 -7.46 30.27 -7.56
CA ALA A 59 -8.71 30.05 -8.27
C ALA A 59 -8.67 28.73 -9.06
N VAL A 60 -9.83 28.13 -9.29
CA VAL A 60 -9.98 26.92 -10.12
C VAL A 60 -10.80 27.26 -11.35
N LEU A 61 -10.33 26.85 -12.53
CA LEU A 61 -11.06 26.91 -13.79
C LEU A 61 -11.25 25.49 -14.34
N GLY A 62 -12.43 24.93 -14.15
CA GLY A 62 -12.80 23.63 -14.70
C GLY A 62 -13.20 23.70 -16.17
N THR A 63 -12.83 22.69 -16.94
CA THR A 63 -13.30 22.52 -18.32
C THR A 63 -13.58 21.07 -18.68
N ALA A 64 -14.68 20.84 -19.39
CA ALA A 64 -15.05 19.56 -20.00
C ALA A 64 -16.13 19.78 -21.07
N SER A 65 -16.43 18.74 -21.84
CA SER A 65 -17.46 18.78 -22.88
C SER A 65 -18.88 18.93 -22.35
N SER A 66 -19.10 18.73 -21.05
CA SER A 66 -20.40 18.89 -20.41
C SER A 66 -20.82 20.37 -20.41
N GLY A 67 -21.93 20.70 -21.06
CA GLY A 67 -22.49 22.05 -21.17
C GLY A 67 -23.11 22.55 -19.86
N MET A 68 -22.27 22.92 -18.90
CA MET A 68 -22.67 23.53 -17.62
C MET A 68 -22.13 24.96 -17.53
N ASP A 69 -22.78 25.79 -16.72
CA ASP A 69 -22.26 27.09 -16.28
C ASP A 69 -21.57 26.99 -14.91
N THR A 70 -20.95 28.09 -14.47
CA THR A 70 -20.25 28.12 -13.17
C THR A 70 -21.17 27.88 -11.97
N PRO A 71 -22.36 28.50 -11.87
CA PRO A 71 -23.32 28.19 -10.81
C PRO A 71 -23.68 26.71 -10.72
N THR A 72 -24.04 26.08 -11.84
CA THR A 72 -24.41 24.66 -11.90
C THR A 72 -23.22 23.77 -11.54
N TYR A 73 -22.01 24.13 -11.98
CA TYR A 73 -20.79 23.41 -11.61
C TYR A 73 -20.55 23.43 -10.08
N ARG A 74 -20.72 24.60 -9.44
CA ARG A 74 -20.56 24.74 -7.98
C ARG A 74 -21.62 23.96 -7.21
N GLU A 75 -22.87 23.99 -7.67
CA GLU A 75 -23.97 23.24 -7.07
C GLU A 75 -23.69 21.74 -7.13
N ARG A 76 -23.27 21.23 -8.30
CA ARG A 76 -22.90 19.83 -8.48
C ARG A 76 -21.79 19.38 -7.52
N LEU A 77 -20.77 20.21 -7.32
CA LEU A 77 -19.68 19.91 -6.38
C LEU A 77 -20.13 20.00 -4.91
N SER A 78 -21.15 20.80 -4.61
CA SER A 78 -21.66 21.00 -3.24
C SER A 78 -22.79 20.04 -2.85
N GLY A 79 -23.35 19.29 -3.80
CA GLY A 79 -24.46 18.37 -3.58
C GLY A 79 -24.06 17.06 -2.90
N ASP A 80 -25.05 16.17 -2.73
CA ASP A 80 -24.90 14.89 -2.01
C ASP A 80 -23.92 13.93 -2.68
N ASP A 81 -23.77 13.96 -4.01
CA ASP A 81 -22.74 13.20 -4.77
C ASP A 81 -21.50 14.06 -5.07
N GLY A 82 -21.24 15.07 -4.24
CA GLY A 82 -20.09 15.97 -4.31
C GLY A 82 -19.23 15.90 -3.05
N ILE A 83 -18.78 17.05 -2.55
CA ILE A 83 -17.89 17.13 -1.38
C ILE A 83 -18.53 16.48 -0.14
N LEU A 84 -19.85 16.49 -0.01
CA LEU A 84 -20.55 15.89 1.15
C LEU A 84 -20.41 14.36 1.19
N ALA A 85 -20.29 13.69 0.04
CA ALA A 85 -20.04 12.24 -0.02
C ALA A 85 -18.56 11.87 0.07
N TYR A 86 -17.67 12.74 -0.41
CA TYR A 86 -16.26 12.38 -0.64
C TYR A 86 -15.26 13.14 0.23
N HIS A 87 -15.69 14.05 1.10
CA HIS A 87 -14.79 14.64 2.08
C HIS A 87 -14.23 13.55 2.99
N THR A 88 -12.97 13.71 3.37
CA THR A 88 -12.27 12.70 4.14
C THR A 88 -12.09 13.10 5.60
N ARG A 89 -12.42 14.34 5.97
CA ARG A 89 -12.36 14.83 7.35
C ARG A 89 -13.48 14.23 8.21
N LYS A 90 -13.23 14.09 9.52
CA LYS A 90 -14.24 13.63 10.49
C LYS A 90 -15.44 14.57 10.57
N GLU A 91 -15.18 15.88 10.50
CA GLU A 91 -16.18 16.92 10.54
C GLU A 91 -16.09 17.77 9.29
N PHE A 92 -17.25 18.18 8.77
CA PHE A 92 -17.34 19.04 7.60
C PHE A 92 -17.35 20.51 8.01
N GLU A 93 -16.24 21.19 7.76
CA GLU A 93 -16.05 22.62 7.97
C GLU A 93 -16.71 23.44 6.84
N ARG A 94 -17.97 23.84 7.05
CA ARG A 94 -18.79 24.56 6.06
C ARG A 94 -18.14 25.88 5.59
N ALA A 95 -17.59 26.66 6.51
CA ALA A 95 -17.00 27.97 6.19
C ALA A 95 -15.78 27.87 5.26
N ALA A 96 -14.93 26.86 5.46
CA ALA A 96 -13.79 26.60 4.59
C ALA A 96 -14.24 26.18 3.20
N TRP A 97 -15.30 25.36 3.11
CA TRP A 97 -15.89 24.96 1.83
C TRP A 97 -16.49 26.16 1.08
N ASP A 98 -17.26 27.00 1.75
CA ASP A 98 -17.95 28.14 1.12
C ASP A 98 -16.97 29.16 0.53
N ASP A 99 -15.84 29.44 1.21
CA ASP A 99 -14.77 30.26 0.64
C ASP A 99 -14.10 29.57 -0.56
N LEU A 100 -13.82 28.26 -0.46
CA LEU A 100 -13.15 27.51 -1.51
C LEU A 100 -14.00 27.44 -2.78
N ILE A 101 -15.26 27.01 -2.68
CA ILE A 101 -16.16 26.82 -3.82
C ILE A 101 -16.49 28.15 -4.52
N GLY A 102 -16.46 29.27 -3.78
CA GLY A 102 -16.58 30.62 -4.35
C GLY A 102 -15.50 30.98 -5.37
N ARG A 103 -14.39 30.23 -5.40
CA ARG A 103 -13.24 30.42 -6.30
C ARG A 103 -13.23 29.46 -7.48
N PHE A 104 -14.26 28.62 -7.62
CA PHE A 104 -14.38 27.66 -8.72
C PHE A 104 -15.15 28.28 -9.87
N HIS A 105 -14.60 28.18 -11.07
CA HIS A 105 -15.15 28.68 -12.32
C HIS A 105 -15.21 27.55 -13.33
N TYR A 106 -16.07 27.66 -14.33
CA TYR A 106 -16.24 26.62 -15.32
C TYR A 106 -16.45 27.19 -16.73
N ARG A 107 -15.77 26.58 -17.70
CA ARG A 107 -15.91 26.87 -19.13
C ARG A 107 -16.09 25.56 -19.91
N PRO A 108 -17.28 25.29 -20.48
CA PRO A 108 -17.49 24.10 -21.30
C PRO A 108 -16.76 24.22 -22.64
N GLY A 109 -16.26 23.11 -23.14
CA GLY A 109 -15.63 23.04 -24.47
C GLY A 109 -14.97 21.70 -24.73
N THR A 110 -14.52 21.49 -25.97
CA THR A 110 -13.83 20.27 -26.40
C THR A 110 -12.33 20.52 -26.54
N PHE A 111 -11.54 19.44 -26.52
CA PHE A 111 -10.07 19.54 -26.51
C PHE A 111 -9.46 19.72 -27.90
N ASP A 112 -10.28 19.68 -28.95
CA ASP A 112 -9.93 19.84 -30.35
C ASP A 112 -10.35 21.20 -30.93
N ASP A 113 -10.93 22.10 -30.12
CA ASP A 113 -11.39 23.43 -30.53
C ASP A 113 -10.38 24.53 -30.11
N PRO A 114 -9.62 25.14 -31.05
CA PRO A 114 -8.69 26.22 -30.73
C PRO A 114 -9.36 27.44 -30.07
N ALA A 115 -10.59 27.79 -30.47
CA ALA A 115 -11.29 28.95 -29.94
C ALA A 115 -11.63 28.77 -28.44
N HIS A 116 -11.86 27.52 -28.03
CA HIS A 116 -12.03 27.18 -26.62
C HIS A 116 -10.77 27.46 -25.79
N PHE A 117 -9.59 27.14 -26.31
CA PHE A 117 -8.33 27.41 -25.59
C PHE A 117 -8.01 28.90 -25.50
N GLU A 118 -8.36 29.71 -26.51
CA GLU A 118 -8.29 31.17 -26.43
C GLU A 118 -9.24 31.74 -25.36
N ALA A 119 -10.46 31.22 -25.28
CA ALA A 119 -11.43 31.59 -24.25
C ALA A 119 -10.99 31.17 -22.85
N LEU A 120 -10.36 29.99 -22.71
CA LEU A 120 -9.73 29.55 -21.47
C LEU A 120 -8.61 30.48 -21.04
N ARG A 121 -7.75 30.92 -21.97
CA ARG A 121 -6.65 31.84 -21.66
C ARG A 121 -7.19 33.17 -21.16
N THR A 122 -8.17 33.73 -21.86
CA THR A 122 -8.83 34.98 -21.46
C THR A 122 -9.41 34.88 -20.05
N THR A 123 -10.16 33.80 -19.76
CA THR A 123 -10.72 33.56 -18.43
C THR A 123 -9.62 33.36 -17.37
N ALA A 124 -8.53 32.64 -17.70
CA ALA A 124 -7.42 32.42 -16.79
C ALA A 124 -6.70 33.73 -16.44
N ASP A 125 -6.51 34.64 -17.39
CA ASP A 125 -5.88 35.95 -17.18
C ASP A 125 -6.76 36.89 -16.33
N GLU A 126 -8.08 36.86 -16.55
CA GLU A 126 -9.07 37.55 -15.71
C GLU A 126 -8.99 37.06 -14.25
N LEU A 127 -8.98 35.73 -14.05
CA LEU A 127 -8.87 35.12 -12.73
C LEU A 127 -7.51 35.39 -12.08
N ALA A 128 -6.42 35.33 -12.85
CA ALA A 128 -5.09 35.63 -12.35
C ALA A 128 -4.99 37.07 -11.83
N SER A 129 -5.65 38.01 -12.51
CA SER A 129 -5.75 39.41 -12.11
C SER A 129 -6.65 39.58 -10.88
N GLN A 130 -7.85 38.97 -10.89
CA GLN A 130 -8.83 39.05 -9.79
C GLN A 130 -8.27 38.51 -8.47
N TYR A 131 -7.58 37.37 -8.51
CA TYR A 131 -7.06 36.68 -7.33
C TYR A 131 -5.58 36.95 -7.07
N GLN A 132 -4.94 37.82 -7.86
CA GLN A 132 -3.53 38.22 -7.72
C GLN A 132 -2.56 37.03 -7.69
N THR A 133 -2.74 36.09 -8.62
CA THR A 133 -2.00 34.81 -8.63
C THR A 133 -0.57 34.92 -9.16
N GLY A 134 -0.15 36.12 -9.60
CA GLY A 134 1.19 36.34 -10.15
C GLY A 134 1.41 35.71 -11.53
N GLY A 135 0.35 35.26 -12.21
CA GLY A 135 0.42 34.64 -13.53
C GLY A 135 0.85 33.16 -13.53
N ASN A 136 0.95 32.55 -12.34
CA ASN A 136 1.22 31.12 -12.19
C ASN A 136 0.00 30.29 -12.59
N ILE A 137 0.21 29.25 -13.39
CA ILE A 137 -0.86 28.37 -13.86
C ILE A 137 -0.49 26.90 -13.65
N LEU A 138 -1.40 26.17 -13.00
CA LEU A 138 -1.32 24.73 -12.85
C LEU A 138 -2.36 24.07 -13.75
N PHE A 139 -1.93 23.29 -14.72
CA PHE A 139 -2.82 22.47 -15.55
C PHE A 139 -2.94 21.08 -14.93
N TYR A 140 -4.16 20.58 -14.72
CA TYR A 140 -4.41 19.22 -14.25
C TYR A 140 -5.18 18.44 -15.31
N PHE A 141 -4.58 17.37 -15.83
CA PHE A 141 -5.19 16.53 -16.86
C PHE A 141 -5.92 15.35 -16.22
N ALA A 142 -7.16 15.57 -15.76
CA ALA A 142 -8.06 14.53 -15.27
C ALA A 142 -8.82 13.85 -16.44
N VAL A 143 -8.09 13.51 -17.51
CA VAL A 143 -8.60 12.97 -18.77
C VAL A 143 -7.82 11.72 -19.20
N ALA A 144 -8.33 10.98 -20.19
CA ALA A 144 -7.62 9.82 -20.71
C ALA A 144 -6.29 10.20 -21.39
N PRO A 145 -5.24 9.36 -21.31
CA PRO A 145 -3.89 9.67 -21.80
C PRO A 145 -3.81 10.08 -23.28
N ARG A 146 -4.68 9.53 -24.12
CA ARG A 146 -4.77 9.88 -25.56
C ARG A 146 -5.00 11.37 -25.83
N PHE A 147 -5.48 12.13 -24.83
CA PHE A 147 -5.71 13.57 -24.97
C PHE A 147 -4.52 14.42 -24.51
N PHE A 148 -3.51 13.84 -23.85
CA PHE A 148 -2.42 14.62 -23.26
C PHE A 148 -1.62 15.40 -24.30
N GLY A 149 -1.16 14.73 -25.37
CA GLY A 149 -0.42 15.37 -26.46
C GLY A 149 -1.20 16.51 -27.12
N GLY A 150 -2.46 16.25 -27.50
CA GLY A 150 -3.33 17.26 -28.13
C GLY A 150 -3.61 18.47 -27.22
N ILE A 151 -3.88 18.25 -25.93
CA ILE A 151 -4.07 19.36 -24.98
C ILE A 151 -2.77 20.15 -24.81
N CYS A 152 -1.62 19.49 -24.71
CA CYS A 152 -0.31 20.15 -24.63
C CYS A 152 -0.02 21.03 -25.84
N GLU A 153 -0.32 20.55 -27.05
CA GLU A 153 -0.21 21.32 -28.29
C GLU A 153 -1.16 22.52 -28.31
N MET A 154 -2.44 22.31 -27.99
CA MET A 154 -3.45 23.38 -27.98
C MET A 154 -3.13 24.47 -26.95
N LEU A 155 -2.66 24.10 -25.75
CA LEU A 155 -2.19 25.06 -24.75
C LEU A 155 -1.01 25.89 -25.27
N ALA A 156 -0.05 25.25 -25.94
CA ALA A 156 1.09 25.95 -26.51
C ALA A 156 0.67 26.92 -27.62
N ASN A 157 -0.23 26.49 -28.51
CA ASN A 157 -0.75 27.30 -29.62
C ASN A 157 -1.60 28.48 -29.14
N ALA A 158 -2.38 28.30 -28.07
CA ALA A 158 -3.10 29.40 -27.41
C ALA A 158 -2.16 30.34 -26.62
N GLY A 159 -0.85 30.06 -26.59
CA GLY A 159 0.20 30.88 -26.00
C GLY A 159 0.27 30.86 -24.47
N PHE A 160 -0.26 29.80 -23.82
CA PHE A 160 -0.13 29.63 -22.37
C PHE A 160 1.32 29.52 -21.87
N LYS A 161 2.29 29.30 -22.77
CA LYS A 161 3.72 29.33 -22.44
C LYS A 161 4.23 30.73 -22.13
N GLU A 162 3.52 31.78 -22.53
CA GLU A 162 3.94 33.17 -22.37
C GLU A 162 3.47 33.77 -21.04
N GLY A 163 4.25 34.67 -20.44
CA GLY A 163 3.87 35.49 -19.29
C GLY A 163 4.79 35.31 -18.06
N PRO A 164 4.51 35.99 -16.94
CA PRO A 164 5.50 36.17 -15.87
C PRO A 164 5.59 35.01 -14.86
N GLY A 165 4.60 34.13 -14.78
CA GLY A 165 4.54 33.04 -13.80
C GLY A 165 5.05 31.70 -14.30
N TRP A 166 5.15 30.71 -13.41
CA TRP A 166 5.44 29.34 -13.82
C TRP A 166 4.22 28.66 -14.44
N ARG A 167 4.47 27.65 -15.26
CA ARG A 167 3.46 26.76 -15.83
C ARG A 167 3.86 25.33 -15.56
N ARG A 168 2.97 24.60 -14.91
CA ARG A 168 3.19 23.21 -14.53
C ARG A 168 1.99 22.37 -14.94
N ILE A 169 2.24 21.15 -15.38
CA ILE A 169 1.23 20.22 -15.89
C ILE A 169 1.30 18.96 -15.05
N ILE A 170 0.20 18.66 -14.36
CA ILE A 170 -0.02 17.37 -13.72
C ILE A 170 -0.75 16.45 -14.69
N VAL A 171 -0.19 15.25 -14.90
CA VAL A 171 -0.77 14.21 -15.75
C VAL A 171 -0.99 12.93 -14.96
N GLU A 172 -2.11 12.26 -15.23
CA GLU A 172 -2.50 11.01 -14.58
C GLU A 172 -1.99 9.77 -15.31
N LYS A 173 -1.89 8.66 -14.56
CA LYS A 173 -1.63 7.34 -15.14
C LYS A 173 -2.84 6.84 -15.96
N PRO A 174 -2.67 5.96 -16.96
CA PRO A 174 -1.42 5.28 -17.36
C PRO A 174 -0.51 6.08 -18.31
N PHE A 175 0.80 5.93 -18.14
CA PHE A 175 1.83 6.51 -19.03
C PHE A 175 2.25 5.47 -20.07
N GLY A 176 1.45 5.34 -21.13
CA GLY A 176 1.59 4.27 -22.12
C GLY A 176 1.02 2.93 -21.63
N THR A 177 0.95 1.96 -22.53
CA THR A 177 0.51 0.58 -22.29
C THR A 177 1.63 -0.45 -22.48
N ASP A 178 2.75 0.01 -23.02
CA ASP A 178 3.98 -0.70 -23.31
C ASP A 178 5.11 0.34 -23.41
N LEU A 179 6.35 -0.14 -23.56
CA LEU A 179 7.52 0.73 -23.64
C LEU A 179 7.45 1.74 -24.80
N GLN A 180 6.97 1.32 -25.97
CA GLN A 180 6.97 2.19 -27.15
C GLN A 180 5.92 3.30 -27.02
N SER A 181 4.68 2.94 -26.67
CA SER A 181 3.60 3.92 -26.45
C SER A 181 3.92 4.89 -25.31
N ALA A 182 4.69 4.47 -24.29
CA ALA A 182 5.16 5.37 -23.23
C ALA A 182 6.18 6.38 -23.75
N ARG A 183 7.11 5.96 -24.62
CA ARG A 183 8.07 6.84 -25.30
C ARG A 183 7.36 7.82 -26.22
N ASP A 184 6.45 7.33 -27.06
CA ASP A 184 5.69 8.15 -28.00
C ASP A 184 4.90 9.25 -27.26
N LEU A 185 4.18 8.88 -26.19
CA LEU A 185 3.45 9.82 -25.35
C LEU A 185 4.38 10.85 -24.69
N ASN A 186 5.56 10.41 -24.23
CA ASN A 186 6.53 11.29 -23.62
C ASN A 186 7.10 12.31 -24.63
N GLU A 187 7.41 11.86 -25.84
CA GLU A 187 7.86 12.72 -26.94
C GLU A 187 6.79 13.72 -27.38
N GLU A 188 5.52 13.30 -27.44
CA GLU A 188 4.40 14.19 -27.76
C GLU A 188 4.25 15.33 -26.75
N VAL A 189 4.32 15.02 -25.46
CA VAL A 189 4.25 16.04 -24.40
C VAL A 189 5.47 16.98 -24.46
N LEU A 190 6.67 16.42 -24.58
CA LEU A 190 7.93 17.18 -24.58
C LEU A 190 8.18 17.98 -25.87
N ARG A 191 7.42 17.73 -26.94
CA ARG A 191 7.48 18.55 -28.16
C ARG A 191 7.13 20.02 -27.89
N HIS A 192 6.25 20.25 -26.91
CA HIS A 192 5.73 21.59 -26.60
C HIS A 192 6.11 22.08 -25.21
N TRP A 193 6.51 21.20 -24.30
CA TRP A 193 6.76 21.50 -22.88
C TRP A 193 8.10 20.95 -22.40
N GLU A 194 8.68 21.57 -21.38
CA GLU A 194 9.95 21.12 -20.80
C GLU A 194 9.71 20.12 -19.66
N GLU A 195 10.67 19.22 -19.41
CA GLU A 195 10.52 18.14 -18.41
C GLU A 195 10.34 18.66 -16.97
N ASP A 196 10.89 19.83 -16.64
CA ASP A 196 10.72 20.49 -15.34
C ASP A 196 9.30 21.07 -15.13
N GLN A 197 8.50 21.15 -16.19
CA GLN A 197 7.10 21.57 -16.16
C GLN A 197 6.14 20.38 -16.02
N ILE A 198 6.60 19.14 -16.17
CA ILE A 198 5.73 17.95 -16.22
C ILE A 198 5.79 17.17 -14.90
N TYR A 199 4.62 16.93 -14.33
CA TYR A 199 4.41 16.31 -13.04
C TYR A 199 3.56 15.03 -13.22
N ARG A 200 4.23 13.89 -13.46
CA ARG A 200 3.57 12.60 -13.68
C ARG A 200 3.19 11.93 -12.36
N VAL A 201 1.89 11.74 -12.16
CA VAL A 201 1.33 11.24 -10.90
C VAL A 201 1.60 9.75 -10.71
N ASP A 202 2.21 9.42 -9.58
CA ASP A 202 2.09 8.13 -8.93
C ASP A 202 1.63 8.35 -7.49
N HIS A 203 0.36 8.07 -7.22
CA HIS A 203 -0.25 8.33 -5.91
C HIS A 203 0.37 7.51 -4.76
N TYR A 204 1.13 6.44 -5.01
CA TYR A 204 1.86 5.76 -3.94
C TYR A 204 3.00 6.63 -3.41
N LEU A 205 3.61 7.48 -4.24
CA LEU A 205 4.65 8.41 -3.80
C LEU A 205 4.09 9.53 -2.92
N GLY A 206 2.80 9.84 -3.05
CA GLY A 206 2.08 10.75 -2.16
C GLY A 206 1.83 10.19 -0.74
N LYS A 207 2.07 8.90 -0.50
CA LYS A 207 1.86 8.28 0.82
C LYS A 207 3.02 8.58 1.76
N GLU A 208 2.69 9.06 2.96
CA GLU A 208 3.68 9.39 4.00
C GLU A 208 4.64 8.24 4.32
N THR A 209 4.12 7.03 4.44
CA THR A 209 4.93 5.83 4.72
C THR A 209 5.92 5.48 3.60
N VAL A 210 5.59 5.80 2.34
CA VAL A 210 6.51 5.65 1.21
C VAL A 210 7.58 6.72 1.24
N GLN A 211 7.22 7.98 1.53
CA GLN A 211 8.19 9.07 1.69
C GLN A 211 9.17 8.80 2.84
N ASN A 212 8.67 8.20 3.92
CA ASN A 212 9.49 7.85 5.06
C ASN A 212 10.55 6.77 4.76
N LEU A 213 10.45 6.02 3.67
CA LEU A 213 11.53 5.11 3.25
C LEU A 213 12.85 5.87 3.05
N LEU A 214 12.79 7.07 2.45
CA LEU A 214 13.96 7.93 2.27
C LEU A 214 14.47 8.50 3.59
N ALA A 215 13.56 9.07 4.38
CA ALA A 215 13.90 9.65 5.67
C ALA A 215 14.52 8.59 6.59
N PHE A 216 13.93 7.40 6.65
CA PHE A 216 14.43 6.29 7.46
C PHE A 216 15.84 5.86 7.04
N ARG A 217 16.08 5.64 5.75
CA ARG A 217 17.39 5.17 5.27
C ARG A 217 18.52 6.16 5.55
N PHE A 218 18.30 7.44 5.26
CA PHE A 218 19.39 8.42 5.27
C PHE A 218 19.48 9.29 6.53
N SER A 219 18.50 9.21 7.45
CA SER A 219 18.61 9.88 8.77
C SER A 219 19.17 8.96 9.87
N ASN A 220 19.14 7.64 9.67
CA ASN A 220 19.53 6.68 10.70
C ASN A 220 20.90 6.05 10.41
N GLY A 221 21.95 6.60 11.02
CA GLY A 221 23.33 6.09 10.87
C GLY A 221 23.52 4.63 11.31
N MET A 222 22.60 4.07 12.10
CA MET A 222 22.60 2.66 12.48
C MET A 222 22.21 1.72 11.33
N PHE A 223 21.28 2.13 10.46
CA PHE A 223 20.72 1.24 9.43
C PHE A 223 21.47 1.29 8.10
N GLU A 224 21.96 2.45 7.68
CA GLU A 224 22.65 2.59 6.38
C GLU A 224 23.86 1.64 6.19
N PRO A 225 24.73 1.39 7.21
CA PRO A 225 25.81 0.41 7.09
C PRO A 225 25.34 -1.03 6.84
N LEU A 226 24.11 -1.36 7.26
CA LEU A 226 23.49 -2.68 7.06
C LEU A 226 22.79 -2.78 5.70
N TRP A 227 22.70 -1.69 4.93
CA TRP A 227 21.85 -1.59 3.74
C TRP A 227 22.53 -2.07 2.44
N ASN A 228 23.10 -3.28 2.45
CA ASN A 228 23.83 -3.84 1.32
C ASN A 228 23.90 -5.37 1.36
N LYS A 229 24.42 -5.97 0.27
CA LYS A 229 24.58 -7.42 0.07
C LYS A 229 25.34 -8.16 1.16
N ASN A 230 26.15 -7.50 2.00
CA ASN A 230 26.87 -8.19 3.08
C ASN A 230 25.92 -8.58 4.21
N PHE A 231 24.89 -7.77 4.48
CA PHE A 231 23.99 -7.93 5.61
C PHE A 231 22.56 -8.30 5.20
N ILE A 232 22.09 -7.86 4.04
CA ILE A 232 20.75 -8.20 3.53
C ILE A 232 20.80 -9.54 2.80
N ASP A 233 19.86 -10.42 3.12
CA ASP A 233 19.65 -11.70 2.44
C ASP A 233 18.69 -11.57 1.25
N ASN A 234 17.52 -10.94 1.47
CA ASN A 234 16.53 -10.66 0.42
C ASN A 234 15.60 -9.51 0.82
N ILE A 235 14.90 -8.97 -0.16
CA ILE A 235 13.87 -7.95 0.03
C ILE A 235 12.57 -8.45 -0.60
N GLN A 236 11.44 -8.24 0.08
CA GLN A 236 10.12 -8.68 -0.36
C GLN A 236 9.15 -7.51 -0.38
N PHE A 237 8.56 -7.23 -1.55
CA PHE A 237 7.49 -6.27 -1.73
C PHE A 237 6.18 -7.02 -1.92
N THR A 238 5.21 -6.77 -1.04
CA THR A 238 3.85 -7.33 -1.16
C THR A 238 2.87 -6.20 -1.33
N VAL A 239 2.08 -6.23 -2.41
CA VAL A 239 0.94 -5.32 -2.59
C VAL A 239 -0.31 -6.14 -2.92
N SER A 240 -1.05 -6.55 -1.89
CA SER A 240 -2.24 -7.37 -2.01
C SER A 240 -3.51 -6.55 -1.89
N GLU A 241 -4.54 -6.94 -2.65
CA GLU A 241 -5.88 -6.38 -2.56
C GLU A 241 -6.90 -7.50 -2.33
N SER A 242 -7.75 -7.34 -1.31
CA SER A 242 -8.88 -8.23 -1.06
C SER A 242 -10.04 -8.00 -2.03
N VAL A 243 -10.13 -6.79 -2.60
CA VAL A 243 -11.12 -6.46 -3.63
C VAL A 243 -10.78 -7.13 -4.97
N ASP A 244 -11.82 -7.51 -5.71
CA ASP A 244 -11.71 -8.02 -7.08
C ASP A 244 -11.76 -6.86 -8.10
N VAL A 245 -12.12 -7.15 -9.34
CA VAL A 245 -12.19 -6.14 -10.41
C VAL A 245 -13.36 -5.14 -10.24
N GLN A 246 -14.32 -5.41 -9.32
CA GLN A 246 -15.42 -4.51 -8.95
C GLN A 246 -16.18 -3.89 -10.13
N GLY A 247 -16.52 -4.71 -11.14
CA GLY A 247 -17.27 -4.27 -12.32
C GLY A 247 -16.47 -3.44 -13.33
N ARG A 248 -15.15 -3.27 -13.13
CA ARG A 248 -14.24 -2.62 -14.08
C ARG A 248 -13.57 -3.62 -15.03
N GLY A 249 -14.26 -4.73 -15.33
CA GLY A 249 -13.75 -5.86 -16.11
C GLY A 249 -13.15 -5.43 -17.44
N GLY A 250 -13.92 -4.67 -18.24
CA GLY A 250 -13.49 -4.23 -19.56
C GLY A 250 -12.25 -3.33 -19.58
N TYR A 251 -12.04 -2.50 -18.57
CA TYR A 251 -10.80 -1.71 -18.46
C TYR A 251 -9.64 -2.59 -17.98
N TYR A 252 -9.87 -3.40 -16.94
CA TYR A 252 -8.81 -4.18 -16.31
C TYR A 252 -8.27 -5.28 -17.23
N ASP A 253 -9.11 -5.83 -18.11
CA ASP A 253 -8.76 -6.88 -19.08
C ASP A 253 -7.74 -6.43 -20.14
N HIS A 254 -7.48 -5.12 -20.24
CA HIS A 254 -6.40 -4.57 -21.08
C HIS A 254 -5.17 -4.13 -20.28
N SER A 255 -5.30 -3.99 -18.95
CA SER A 255 -4.22 -3.56 -18.08
C SER A 255 -3.45 -4.74 -17.49
N GLY A 256 -4.16 -5.62 -16.77
CA GLY A 256 -3.55 -6.64 -15.91
C GLY A 256 -2.82 -6.04 -14.70
N VAL A 257 -2.50 -6.89 -13.72
CA VAL A 257 -1.82 -6.42 -12.48
C VAL A 257 -0.38 -5.96 -12.74
N LEU A 258 0.28 -6.47 -13.78
CA LEU A 258 1.65 -6.08 -14.09
C LEU A 258 1.73 -4.60 -14.47
N ARG A 259 0.79 -4.10 -15.29
CA ARG A 259 0.70 -2.67 -15.64
C ARG A 259 0.06 -1.82 -14.55
N ASP A 260 -0.95 -2.34 -13.88
CA ASP A 260 -1.73 -1.56 -12.89
C ASP A 260 -0.90 -1.23 -11.64
N MET A 261 -0.07 -2.18 -11.21
CA MET A 261 0.60 -2.15 -9.89
C MET A 261 2.11 -2.30 -9.93
N MET A 262 2.66 -3.24 -10.71
CA MET A 262 4.09 -3.53 -10.66
C MET A 262 4.92 -2.49 -11.40
N GLN A 263 4.56 -2.19 -12.65
CA GLN A 263 5.31 -1.30 -13.53
C GLN A 263 5.48 0.10 -12.92
N ASN A 264 4.48 0.60 -12.19
CA ASN A 264 4.50 1.91 -11.56
C ASN A 264 4.89 1.81 -10.07
N HIS A 265 3.92 1.55 -9.21
CA HIS A 265 3.98 1.69 -7.76
C HIS A 265 5.10 0.87 -7.15
N MET A 266 5.20 -0.40 -7.52
CA MET A 266 6.20 -1.30 -6.93
C MET A 266 7.62 -0.96 -7.39
N PHE A 267 7.83 -0.60 -8.65
CA PHE A 267 9.15 -0.17 -9.14
C PHE A 267 9.56 1.18 -8.56
N GLN A 268 8.63 2.09 -8.29
CA GLN A 268 8.95 3.33 -7.59
C GLN A 268 9.33 3.10 -6.12
N MET A 269 8.61 2.23 -5.40
CA MET A 269 8.99 1.84 -4.03
C MET A 269 10.33 1.11 -3.99
N LEU A 270 10.59 0.24 -4.99
CA LEU A 270 11.88 -0.41 -5.19
C LEU A 270 13.00 0.63 -5.33
N ALA A 271 12.81 1.64 -6.17
CA ALA A 271 13.78 2.69 -6.39
C ALA A 271 14.09 3.46 -5.10
N TYR A 272 13.08 3.88 -4.34
CA TYR A 272 13.33 4.56 -3.06
C TYR A 272 14.08 3.71 -2.04
N LEU A 273 13.71 2.43 -1.91
CA LEU A 273 14.34 1.53 -0.95
C LEU A 273 15.77 1.15 -1.33
N CYS A 274 16.07 1.05 -2.63
CA CYS A 274 17.32 0.46 -3.12
C CYS A 274 18.30 1.44 -3.78
N MET A 275 17.93 2.70 -4.03
CA MET A 275 18.84 3.70 -4.60
C MET A 275 20.02 4.02 -3.68
N GLU A 276 21.09 4.58 -4.23
CA GLU A 276 22.22 5.10 -3.44
C GLU A 276 21.83 6.39 -2.69
N PRO A 277 22.59 6.80 -1.66
CA PRO A 277 22.42 8.10 -1.02
C PRO A 277 22.55 9.23 -2.04
N PRO A 278 21.53 10.09 -2.22
CA PRO A 278 21.61 11.22 -3.13
C PRO A 278 22.54 12.30 -2.57
N GLY A 279 23.20 13.06 -3.45
CA GLY A 279 24.08 14.15 -3.04
C GLY A 279 23.39 15.30 -2.28
N SER A 280 22.05 15.39 -2.38
CA SER A 280 21.20 16.31 -1.61
C SER A 280 19.74 15.86 -1.67
N PHE A 281 18.86 16.55 -0.92
CA PHE A 281 17.41 16.37 -1.01
C PHE A 281 16.76 17.22 -2.13
N GLN A 282 17.54 17.76 -3.08
CA GLN A 282 16.97 18.41 -4.25
C GLN A 282 16.25 17.38 -5.13
N PRO A 283 15.11 17.75 -5.77
CA PRO A 283 14.31 16.81 -6.55
C PRO A 283 15.11 16.01 -7.56
N ASP A 284 15.99 16.66 -8.34
CA ASP A 284 16.81 15.97 -9.34
C ASP A 284 17.88 15.06 -8.74
N ALA A 285 18.46 15.38 -7.59
CA ALA A 285 19.42 14.49 -6.94
C ALA A 285 18.77 13.16 -6.56
N ILE A 286 17.54 13.21 -6.04
CA ILE A 286 16.74 12.01 -5.72
C ILE A 286 16.33 11.28 -7.00
N ARG A 287 15.77 11.99 -7.99
CA ARG A 287 15.31 11.39 -9.25
C ARG A 287 16.45 10.71 -10.03
N ASN A 288 17.66 11.29 -10.02
CA ASN A 288 18.84 10.72 -10.65
C ASN A 288 19.26 9.38 -10.01
N GLU A 289 19.30 9.28 -8.68
CA GLU A 289 19.64 8.00 -8.02
C GLU A 289 18.54 6.95 -8.20
N LYS A 290 17.27 7.35 -8.28
CA LYS A 290 16.17 6.44 -8.66
C LYS A 290 16.33 5.91 -10.08
N ALA A 291 16.66 6.77 -11.05
CA ALA A 291 16.80 6.39 -12.46
C ALA A 291 17.96 5.41 -12.63
N LYS A 292 19.13 5.77 -12.09
CA LYS A 292 20.32 4.91 -12.05
C LYS A 292 20.05 3.54 -11.42
N LEU A 293 19.23 3.50 -10.36
CA LEU A 293 18.82 2.24 -9.74
C LEU A 293 17.98 1.38 -10.69
N LEU A 294 16.93 1.94 -11.30
CA LEU A 294 16.05 1.21 -12.22
C LEU A 294 16.77 0.78 -13.50
N GLU A 295 17.72 1.58 -13.99
CA GLU A 295 18.62 1.20 -15.09
C GLU A 295 19.48 -0.02 -14.75
N SER A 296 19.88 -0.14 -13.47
CA SER A 296 20.66 -1.27 -12.95
C SER A 296 19.83 -2.53 -12.73
N VAL A 297 18.49 -2.48 -12.82
CA VAL A 297 17.65 -3.68 -12.76
C VAL A 297 17.87 -4.51 -14.03
N ARG A 298 18.12 -5.81 -13.84
CA ARG A 298 18.34 -6.75 -14.94
C ARG A 298 17.09 -6.88 -15.82
N VAL A 299 17.28 -6.74 -17.12
CA VAL A 299 16.27 -7.05 -18.14
C VAL A 299 16.38 -8.52 -18.48
N TYR A 300 15.33 -9.29 -18.24
CA TYR A 300 15.36 -10.73 -18.43
C TYR A 300 15.14 -11.15 -19.88
N THR A 301 15.86 -12.21 -20.26
CA THR A 301 15.55 -13.03 -21.44
C THR A 301 14.23 -13.79 -21.24
N PRO A 302 13.56 -14.25 -22.32
CA PRO A 302 12.33 -15.05 -22.20
C PRO A 302 12.47 -16.27 -21.27
N GLU A 303 13.61 -16.96 -21.29
CA GLU A 303 13.90 -18.11 -20.44
C GLU A 303 14.04 -17.71 -18.97
N GLU A 304 14.66 -16.55 -18.70
CA GLU A 304 14.73 -16.00 -17.34
C GLU A 304 13.37 -15.52 -16.86
N VAL A 305 12.55 -14.91 -17.72
CA VAL A 305 11.17 -14.54 -17.37
C VAL A 305 10.38 -15.78 -16.94
N ALA A 306 10.43 -16.88 -17.70
CA ALA A 306 9.74 -18.12 -17.35
C ALA A 306 10.16 -18.70 -15.99
N ARG A 307 11.39 -18.41 -15.55
CA ARG A 307 11.91 -18.85 -14.24
C ARG A 307 11.63 -17.87 -13.10
N ASN A 308 11.62 -16.57 -13.40
CA ASN A 308 11.63 -15.49 -12.42
C ASN A 308 10.31 -14.72 -12.32
N ALA A 309 9.34 -14.95 -13.21
CA ALA A 309 8.03 -14.32 -13.19
C ALA A 309 6.92 -15.37 -13.15
N VAL A 310 5.89 -15.09 -12.37
CA VAL A 310 4.69 -15.91 -12.19
C VAL A 310 3.48 -15.02 -12.41
N ARG A 311 2.48 -15.53 -13.10
CA ARG A 311 1.16 -14.90 -13.23
C ARG A 311 0.07 -15.81 -12.68
N GLY A 312 -1.04 -15.22 -12.28
CA GLY A 312 -2.22 -15.93 -11.82
C GLY A 312 -3.51 -15.23 -12.19
N GLN A 313 -4.60 -16.00 -12.17
CA GLN A 313 -5.95 -15.50 -12.35
C GLN A 313 -6.91 -16.12 -11.32
N TYR A 314 -7.70 -15.30 -10.63
CA TYR A 314 -8.58 -15.79 -9.56
C TYR A 314 -9.77 -16.58 -10.12
N GLY A 315 -10.06 -17.71 -9.47
CA GLY A 315 -11.23 -18.56 -9.72
C GLY A 315 -12.48 -18.11 -8.97
N PRO A 316 -13.61 -18.78 -9.15
CA PRO A 316 -14.84 -18.53 -8.40
C PRO A 316 -14.68 -18.86 -6.90
N SER A 317 -15.52 -18.26 -6.05
CA SER A 317 -15.73 -18.71 -4.67
C SER A 317 -17.01 -19.53 -4.58
N TYR A 318 -17.04 -20.50 -3.67
CA TYR A 318 -18.17 -21.40 -3.46
C TYR A 318 -18.70 -21.27 -2.03
N GLY A 319 -20.02 -21.20 -1.89
CA GLY A 319 -20.69 -21.23 -0.59
C GLY A 319 -20.70 -22.63 0.02
N ALA A 320 -21.17 -22.73 1.27
CA ALA A 320 -21.29 -24.01 1.98
C ALA A 320 -22.21 -25.03 1.28
N ASP A 321 -23.12 -24.57 0.41
CA ASP A 321 -24.01 -25.39 -0.42
C ASP A 321 -23.37 -25.82 -1.76
N GLY A 322 -22.10 -25.47 -1.98
CA GLY A 322 -21.35 -25.77 -3.21
C GLY A 322 -21.70 -24.88 -4.40
N LYS A 323 -22.58 -23.88 -4.26
CA LYS A 323 -22.90 -22.95 -5.34
C LYS A 323 -21.89 -21.82 -5.44
N VAL A 324 -21.71 -21.30 -6.65
CA VAL A 324 -20.85 -20.14 -6.88
C VAL A 324 -21.46 -18.91 -6.20
N GLU A 325 -20.75 -18.38 -5.21
CA GLU A 325 -21.14 -17.16 -4.50
C GLU A 325 -20.60 -15.92 -5.21
N LYS A 326 -19.33 -15.97 -5.66
CA LYS A 326 -18.71 -14.94 -6.49
C LYS A 326 -18.08 -15.55 -7.74
N PRO A 327 -18.25 -14.92 -8.93
CA PRO A 327 -17.69 -15.41 -10.18
C PRO A 327 -16.16 -15.45 -10.16
N GLY A 328 -15.54 -16.28 -10.99
CA GLY A 328 -14.10 -16.14 -11.29
C GLY A 328 -13.88 -15.02 -12.30
N TYR A 329 -12.63 -14.64 -12.54
CA TYR A 329 -12.32 -13.46 -13.36
C TYR A 329 -12.92 -13.50 -14.77
N ARG A 330 -12.81 -14.64 -15.47
CA ARG A 330 -13.41 -14.86 -16.81
C ARG A 330 -14.94 -14.85 -16.83
N GLN A 331 -15.59 -14.93 -15.67
CA GLN A 331 -17.05 -14.84 -15.52
C GLN A 331 -17.50 -13.46 -15.01
N GLU A 332 -16.58 -12.53 -14.79
CA GLU A 332 -16.92 -11.15 -14.42
C GLU A 332 -17.55 -10.40 -15.59
N LYS A 333 -18.34 -9.38 -15.25
CA LYS A 333 -18.97 -8.51 -16.24
C LYS A 333 -17.90 -7.81 -17.10
N ASP A 334 -18.13 -7.79 -18.40
CA ASP A 334 -17.29 -7.12 -19.40
C ASP A 334 -15.84 -7.67 -19.51
N VAL A 335 -15.59 -8.91 -19.04
CA VAL A 335 -14.32 -9.63 -19.23
C VAL A 335 -14.45 -10.66 -20.34
N ASN A 336 -13.39 -10.83 -21.14
CA ASN A 336 -13.36 -11.90 -22.15
C ASN A 336 -13.37 -13.28 -21.47
N PRO A 337 -14.31 -14.19 -21.82
CA PRO A 337 -14.34 -15.56 -21.26
C PRO A 337 -13.06 -16.37 -21.49
N ASN A 338 -12.26 -16.01 -22.49
CA ASN A 338 -10.96 -16.61 -22.80
C ASN A 338 -9.78 -15.71 -22.39
N SER A 339 -10.01 -14.74 -21.51
CA SER A 339 -8.98 -13.78 -21.10
C SER A 339 -7.75 -14.48 -20.55
N ASN A 340 -6.58 -14.02 -21.00
CA ASN A 340 -5.27 -14.39 -20.49
C ASN A 340 -4.68 -13.33 -19.54
N THR A 341 -5.49 -12.33 -19.16
CA THR A 341 -5.06 -11.22 -18.31
C THR A 341 -4.83 -11.71 -16.89
N GLU A 342 -3.68 -11.33 -16.34
CA GLU A 342 -3.29 -11.68 -14.99
C GLU A 342 -3.95 -10.77 -13.95
N THR A 343 -4.57 -11.39 -12.95
CA THR A 343 -5.08 -10.71 -11.74
C THR A 343 -4.10 -10.83 -10.57
N PHE A 344 -3.05 -11.64 -10.72
CA PHE A 344 -1.93 -11.78 -9.81
C PHE A 344 -0.63 -11.88 -10.60
N ALA A 345 0.45 -11.30 -10.07
CA ALA A 345 1.79 -11.46 -10.56
C ALA A 345 2.78 -11.57 -9.39
N ALA A 346 3.84 -12.35 -9.57
CA ALA A 346 5.02 -12.33 -8.72
C ALA A 346 6.28 -12.34 -9.57
N ALA A 347 7.31 -11.59 -9.18
CA ALA A 347 8.57 -11.49 -9.90
C ALA A 347 9.75 -11.53 -8.92
N LYS A 348 10.83 -12.22 -9.29
CA LYS A 348 12.15 -12.13 -8.68
C LYS A 348 13.00 -11.22 -9.56
N LEU A 349 13.48 -10.10 -9.05
CA LEU A 349 14.37 -9.17 -9.75
C LEU A 349 15.79 -9.24 -9.18
N HIS A 350 16.76 -8.89 -10.02
CA HIS A 350 18.14 -8.66 -9.63
C HIS A 350 18.53 -7.22 -10.01
N ILE A 351 19.29 -6.57 -9.14
CA ILE A 351 19.90 -5.27 -9.40
C ILE A 351 21.40 -5.51 -9.59
N ASP A 352 21.87 -5.31 -10.81
CA ASP A 352 23.25 -5.57 -11.23
C ASP A 352 24.15 -4.37 -10.88
N ASN A 353 24.30 -4.10 -9.59
CA ASN A 353 25.23 -3.10 -9.07
C ASN A 353 25.99 -3.62 -7.83
N TRP A 354 27.01 -2.88 -7.38
CA TRP A 354 27.89 -3.32 -6.29
C TRP A 354 27.15 -3.58 -4.97
N ARG A 355 26.14 -2.75 -4.65
CA ARG A 355 25.39 -2.79 -3.38
C ARG A 355 24.48 -4.02 -3.30
N TRP A 356 23.85 -4.40 -4.40
CA TRP A 356 22.77 -5.40 -4.45
C TRP A 356 23.13 -6.69 -5.17
N GLU A 357 24.35 -6.83 -5.69
CA GLU A 357 24.81 -8.05 -6.33
C GLU A 357 24.50 -9.30 -5.48
N GLY A 358 23.79 -10.25 -6.09
CA GLY A 358 23.41 -11.52 -5.46
C GLY A 358 22.24 -11.45 -4.46
N VAL A 359 21.71 -10.26 -4.16
CA VAL A 359 20.52 -10.08 -3.31
C VAL A 359 19.27 -10.14 -4.20
N PRO A 360 18.43 -11.18 -4.09
CA PRO A 360 17.19 -11.23 -4.83
C PRO A 360 16.13 -10.33 -4.21
N ILE A 361 15.34 -9.70 -5.08
CA ILE A 361 14.22 -8.86 -4.70
C ILE A 361 12.95 -9.50 -5.22
N TYR A 362 12.06 -9.87 -4.32
CA TYR A 362 10.79 -10.50 -4.68
C TYR A 362 9.68 -9.46 -4.62
N LEU A 363 8.84 -9.44 -5.65
CA LEU A 363 7.68 -8.58 -5.76
C LEU A 363 6.48 -9.48 -5.98
N ARG A 364 5.37 -9.22 -5.29
CA ARG A 364 4.08 -9.82 -5.61
C ARG A 364 2.94 -8.82 -5.46
N SER A 365 1.98 -8.93 -6.36
CA SER A 365 0.73 -8.17 -6.28
C SER A 365 -0.42 -8.95 -6.88
N GLY A 366 -1.62 -8.73 -6.38
CA GLY A 366 -2.81 -9.33 -6.96
C GLY A 366 -4.11 -8.88 -6.30
N LYS A 367 -5.20 -9.20 -7.00
CA LYS A 367 -6.58 -8.94 -6.60
C LYS A 367 -7.28 -10.21 -6.12
N ALA A 368 -8.36 -10.01 -5.37
CA ALA A 368 -9.13 -11.07 -4.72
C ALA A 368 -8.25 -12.01 -3.86
N LEU A 369 -7.19 -11.45 -3.29
CA LEU A 369 -6.33 -12.13 -2.35
C LEU A 369 -6.96 -12.12 -0.96
N TRP A 370 -6.38 -12.87 -0.02
CA TRP A 370 -6.89 -12.95 1.35
C TRP A 370 -7.11 -11.57 1.97
N LYS A 371 -6.12 -10.68 1.90
CA LYS A 371 -6.15 -9.39 2.60
C LYS A 371 -5.70 -8.23 1.73
N ARG A 372 -6.10 -7.02 2.11
CA ARG A 372 -5.47 -5.79 1.60
C ARG A 372 -4.22 -5.47 2.41
N SER A 373 -3.07 -5.34 1.74
CA SER A 373 -1.82 -4.96 2.38
C SER A 373 -0.82 -4.36 1.39
N THR A 374 0.02 -3.45 1.88
CA THR A 374 1.24 -3.02 1.21
C THR A 374 2.37 -3.01 2.23
N GLU A 375 3.32 -3.90 2.04
CA GLU A 375 4.40 -4.18 2.98
C GLU A 375 5.72 -4.36 2.23
N ILE A 376 6.81 -3.90 2.87
CA ILE A 376 8.18 -4.12 2.40
C ILE A 376 8.95 -4.80 3.52
N VAL A 377 9.47 -5.99 3.27
CA VAL A 377 10.25 -6.78 4.23
C VAL A 377 11.70 -6.80 3.78
N VAL A 378 12.59 -6.24 4.60
CA VAL A 378 14.04 -6.37 4.46
C VAL A 378 14.50 -7.48 5.41
N GLN A 379 14.89 -8.63 4.86
CA GLN A 379 15.40 -9.75 5.63
C GLN A 379 16.93 -9.71 5.67
N PHE A 380 17.49 -9.64 6.87
CA PHE A 380 18.95 -9.71 7.09
C PHE A 380 19.43 -11.15 7.14
N LYS A 381 20.69 -11.37 6.77
CA LYS A 381 21.37 -12.66 6.89
C LYS A 381 21.42 -13.12 8.34
N ARG A 382 21.32 -14.44 8.53
CA ARG A 382 21.41 -15.07 9.84
C ARG A 382 22.82 -14.92 10.42
N ALA A 383 22.90 -14.66 11.72
CA ALA A 383 24.16 -14.68 12.45
C ALA A 383 24.80 -16.09 12.50
N PRO A 384 26.13 -16.21 12.63
CA PRO A 384 26.78 -17.50 12.80
C PRO A 384 26.36 -18.18 14.11
N ILE A 385 25.87 -19.42 14.03
CA ILE A 385 25.37 -20.17 15.20
C ILE A 385 26.48 -20.66 16.16
N GLY A 386 27.75 -20.63 15.73
CA GLY A 386 28.86 -21.30 16.44
C GLY A 386 29.06 -20.91 17.90
N ILE A 387 28.67 -19.71 18.33
CA ILE A 387 28.76 -19.25 19.72
C ILE A 387 27.79 -19.98 20.67
N PHE A 388 26.72 -20.58 20.13
CA PHE A 388 25.71 -21.30 20.90
C PHE A 388 26.00 -22.80 21.03
N ARG A 389 27.20 -23.26 20.63
CA ARG A 389 27.59 -24.67 20.85
C ARG A 389 27.59 -24.99 22.34
N GLY A 390 26.95 -26.09 22.71
CA GLY A 390 26.83 -26.53 24.11
C GLY A 390 25.61 -25.97 24.85
N THR A 391 24.68 -25.34 24.13
CA THR A 391 23.39 -24.89 24.67
C THR A 391 22.26 -25.55 23.88
N ASP A 392 21.01 -25.39 24.33
CA ASP A 392 19.81 -25.90 23.63
C ASP A 392 19.43 -25.04 22.40
N VAL A 393 20.28 -24.09 21.98
CA VAL A 393 20.03 -23.22 20.83
C VAL A 393 20.65 -23.84 19.58
N ASP A 394 19.82 -24.50 18.79
CA ASP A 394 20.18 -25.21 17.55
C ASP A 394 19.82 -24.42 16.27
N HIS A 395 19.05 -23.34 16.40
CA HIS A 395 18.64 -22.48 15.29
C HIS A 395 18.59 -20.98 15.66
N LEU A 396 19.12 -20.13 14.77
CA LEU A 396 18.96 -18.67 14.85
C LEU A 396 18.01 -18.18 13.76
N SER A 397 17.13 -17.24 14.10
CA SER A 397 16.21 -16.66 13.12
C SER A 397 16.88 -15.51 12.35
N HIS A 398 16.29 -15.15 11.21
CA HIS A 398 16.71 -13.97 10.46
C HIS A 398 16.15 -12.72 11.16
N ASN A 399 16.95 -11.67 11.26
CA ASN A 399 16.40 -10.36 11.64
C ASN A 399 15.61 -9.81 10.46
N ARG A 400 14.52 -9.10 10.73
CA ARG A 400 13.67 -8.50 9.69
C ARG A 400 13.30 -7.10 10.07
N LEU A 401 13.33 -6.22 9.09
CA LEU A 401 12.76 -4.88 9.18
C LEU A 401 11.58 -4.80 8.22
N VAL A 402 10.40 -4.52 8.76
CA VAL A 402 9.14 -4.49 8.02
C VAL A 402 8.62 -3.06 7.98
N PHE A 403 8.43 -2.54 6.78
CA PHE A 403 7.74 -1.27 6.55
C PHE A 403 6.29 -1.55 6.19
N HIS A 404 5.39 -1.15 7.07
CA HIS A 404 3.95 -1.24 6.87
C HIS A 404 3.49 0.06 6.19
N ILE A 405 3.13 -0.02 4.91
CA ILE A 405 2.75 1.16 4.09
C ILE A 405 1.26 1.45 4.22
N GLN A 406 0.41 0.42 4.10
CA GLN A 406 -1.04 0.47 4.33
C GLN A 406 -1.57 -0.96 4.54
N PRO A 407 -2.70 -1.18 5.23
CA PRO A 407 -3.52 -0.19 5.94
C PRO A 407 -2.91 0.25 7.27
N TYR A 408 -2.12 -0.61 7.91
CA TYR A 408 -1.31 -0.23 9.05
C TYR A 408 -0.09 0.56 8.55
N GLN A 409 0.23 1.64 9.26
CA GLN A 409 1.32 2.56 8.93
C GLN A 409 2.32 2.50 10.07
N GLY A 410 3.49 1.92 9.82
CA GLY A 410 4.46 1.67 10.88
C GLY A 410 5.73 0.99 10.39
N ILE A 411 6.65 0.79 11.33
CA ILE A 411 7.91 0.08 11.12
C ILE A 411 8.08 -0.93 12.24
N GLU A 412 8.45 -2.15 11.90
CA GLU A 412 8.66 -3.23 12.86
C GLU A 412 10.03 -3.86 12.66
N LEU A 413 10.79 -3.99 13.75
CA LEU A 413 12.07 -4.69 13.77
C LEU A 413 11.94 -6.00 14.55
N LEU A 414 12.15 -7.13 13.88
CA LEU A 414 12.09 -8.47 14.46
C LEU A 414 13.50 -9.03 14.66
N PHE A 415 13.78 -9.50 15.88
CA PHE A 415 15.08 -10.08 16.27
C PHE A 415 14.91 -11.12 17.39
N GLN A 416 16.00 -11.72 17.87
CA GLN A 416 15.95 -12.71 18.97
C GLN A 416 16.44 -12.13 20.29
N ALA A 417 15.78 -12.51 21.38
CA ALA A 417 16.21 -12.21 22.74
C ALA A 417 16.18 -13.47 23.63
N LYS A 418 16.95 -13.44 24.72
CA LYS A 418 16.94 -14.51 25.72
C LYS A 418 15.58 -14.54 26.43
N VAL A 419 14.96 -15.71 26.48
CA VAL A 419 13.80 -15.97 27.33
C VAL A 419 14.19 -15.77 28.81
N PRO A 420 13.44 -14.97 29.59
CA PRO A 420 13.70 -14.85 31.02
C PRO A 420 13.68 -16.21 31.72
N GLY A 421 14.74 -16.52 32.48
CA GLY A 421 14.87 -17.81 33.15
C GLY A 421 16.33 -18.27 33.32
N PRO A 422 16.53 -19.43 33.97
CA PRO A 422 17.85 -19.98 34.26
C PRO A 422 18.52 -20.65 33.05
N THR A 423 17.73 -21.07 32.05
CA THR A 423 18.25 -21.72 30.83
C THR A 423 18.48 -20.71 29.70
N LEU A 424 19.43 -21.01 28.81
CA LEU A 424 19.66 -20.21 27.61
C LEU A 424 18.74 -20.70 26.48
N ARG A 425 17.57 -20.08 26.38
CA ARG A 425 16.66 -20.22 25.23
C ARG A 425 16.47 -18.88 24.57
N LEU A 426 16.41 -18.87 23.24
CA LEU A 426 16.11 -17.68 22.46
C LEU A 426 14.66 -17.72 21.97
N GLN A 427 14.03 -16.56 21.92
CA GLN A 427 12.73 -16.37 21.28
C GLN A 427 12.79 -15.15 20.36
N ASN A 428 11.94 -15.14 19.34
CA ASN A 428 11.73 -13.94 18.54
C ASN A 428 11.00 -12.88 19.38
N VAL A 429 11.43 -11.64 19.25
CA VAL A 429 10.83 -10.44 19.84
C VAL A 429 10.81 -9.33 18.79
N ASP A 430 9.99 -8.33 19.05
CA ASP A 430 9.70 -7.22 18.15
C ASP A 430 9.94 -5.86 18.83
N MET A 431 10.30 -4.86 18.04
CA MET A 431 10.17 -3.44 18.36
C MET A 431 9.28 -2.78 17.30
N VAL A 432 8.20 -2.13 17.75
CA VAL A 432 7.17 -1.57 16.87
C VAL A 432 7.14 -0.05 16.98
N PHE A 433 7.12 0.60 15.82
CA PHE A 433 6.81 2.02 15.66
C PHE A 433 5.51 2.17 14.86
N SER A 434 4.59 2.97 15.39
CA SER A 434 3.24 3.18 14.84
C SER A 434 3.02 4.66 14.56
N TYR A 435 2.60 5.01 13.34
CA TYR A 435 2.28 6.39 13.00
C TYR A 435 1.11 6.94 13.81
N GLY A 436 0.07 6.13 14.01
CA GLY A 436 -1.13 6.54 14.74
C GLY A 436 -0.87 6.85 16.22
N ASP A 437 0.13 6.21 16.81
CA ASP A 437 0.50 6.42 18.22
C ASP A 437 1.49 7.59 18.36
N ALA A 438 2.42 7.71 17.40
CA ALA A 438 3.46 8.73 17.45
C ALA A 438 2.98 10.11 16.98
N PHE A 439 2.06 10.18 16.02
CA PHE A 439 1.66 11.43 15.37
C PHE A 439 0.14 11.61 15.35
N LYS A 440 -0.33 12.82 15.68
CA LYS A 440 -1.72 13.25 15.49
C LYS A 440 -1.97 13.77 14.07
N ALA A 441 -1.58 13.03 13.04
CA ALA A 441 -1.76 13.46 11.66
C ALA A 441 -3.03 12.81 11.06
N SER A 442 -4.01 13.63 10.68
CA SER A 442 -5.11 13.20 9.80
C SER A 442 -4.67 13.40 8.36
N ARG A 443 -4.39 12.34 7.59
CA ARG A 443 -4.11 12.53 6.16
C ARG A 443 -4.75 11.45 5.30
N TYR A 444 -5.39 11.91 4.24
CA TYR A 444 -6.25 11.14 3.35
C TYR A 444 -5.72 11.25 1.91
N THR A 445 -6.45 10.67 0.94
CA THR A 445 -6.23 10.45 -0.51
C THR A 445 -4.82 10.40 -1.14
N GLY A 446 -3.86 11.25 -0.74
CA GLY A 446 -2.51 11.40 -1.27
C GLY A 446 -2.39 12.54 -2.28
N TYR A 447 -3.50 12.98 -2.86
CA TYR A 447 -3.55 14.01 -3.90
C TYR A 447 -3.26 15.40 -3.34
N GLU A 448 -3.63 15.68 -2.09
CA GLU A 448 -3.33 16.95 -1.43
C GLU A 448 -1.82 17.23 -1.40
N VAL A 449 -1.02 16.22 -1.09
CA VAL A 449 0.44 16.33 -1.05
C VAL A 449 1.00 16.55 -2.45
N MET A 450 0.44 15.90 -3.46
CA MET A 450 0.89 16.06 -4.85
C MET A 450 0.57 17.46 -5.38
N ILE A 451 -0.67 17.94 -5.22
CA ILE A 451 -1.06 19.29 -5.62
C ILE A 451 -0.19 20.32 -4.89
N TYR A 452 -0.03 20.18 -3.57
CA TYR A 452 0.84 21.05 -2.77
C TYR A 452 2.28 21.07 -3.31
N SER A 453 2.89 19.90 -3.50
CA SER A 453 4.27 19.77 -3.97
C SER A 453 4.46 20.38 -5.36
N CYS A 454 3.52 20.14 -6.28
CA CYS A 454 3.56 20.70 -7.62
C CYS A 454 3.45 22.23 -7.60
N THR A 455 2.54 22.83 -6.80
CA THR A 455 2.46 24.30 -6.67
C THR A 455 3.72 24.93 -6.08
N ARG A 456 4.47 24.17 -5.28
CA ARG A 456 5.75 24.58 -4.68
C ARG A 456 6.96 24.31 -5.58
N GLY A 457 6.77 23.66 -6.73
CA GLY A 457 7.86 23.29 -7.65
C GLY A 457 8.65 22.07 -7.23
N ASP A 458 8.18 21.32 -6.23
CA ASP A 458 8.84 20.11 -5.76
C ASP A 458 8.41 18.91 -6.61
N ALA A 459 9.34 18.45 -7.46
CA ALA A 459 9.15 17.31 -8.34
C ALA A 459 9.56 15.96 -7.71
N THR A 460 9.96 15.93 -6.43
CA THR A 460 10.49 14.72 -5.76
C THR A 460 9.50 13.55 -5.83
N LEU A 461 8.20 13.84 -5.68
CA LEU A 461 7.13 12.84 -5.63
C LEU A 461 6.57 12.48 -7.01
N PHE A 462 7.19 12.95 -8.10
CA PHE A 462 6.69 12.78 -9.46
C PHE A 462 7.67 11.99 -10.32
N SER A 463 7.13 11.18 -11.22
CA SER A 463 7.94 10.37 -12.12
C SER A 463 8.46 11.22 -13.30
N ARG A 464 9.78 11.25 -13.48
CA ARG A 464 10.43 11.84 -14.65
C ARG A 464 10.33 10.88 -15.85
N GLY A 465 10.39 11.38 -17.08
CA GLY A 465 10.20 10.57 -18.29
C GLY A 465 11.15 9.35 -18.37
N ASP A 466 12.41 9.52 -17.97
CA ASP A 466 13.42 8.46 -17.90
C ASP A 466 13.11 7.38 -16.83
N LEU A 467 12.50 7.77 -15.70
CA LEU A 467 12.02 6.82 -14.69
C LEU A 467 10.88 5.94 -15.23
N VAL A 468 9.97 6.54 -16.00
CA VAL A 468 8.86 5.82 -16.65
C VAL A 468 9.40 4.86 -17.72
N ASP A 469 10.36 5.31 -18.53
CA ASP A 469 11.06 4.48 -19.52
C ASP A 469 11.74 3.27 -18.88
N ALA A 470 12.57 3.51 -17.84
CA ALA A 470 13.31 2.48 -17.14
C ALA A 470 12.37 1.44 -16.51
N ALA A 471 11.24 1.88 -15.96
CA ALA A 471 10.20 0.99 -15.44
C ALA A 471 9.58 0.11 -16.53
N TRP A 472 9.25 0.68 -17.70
CA TRP A 472 8.75 -0.10 -18.84
C TRP A 472 9.78 -1.05 -19.40
N ARG A 473 11.05 -0.66 -19.46
CA ARG A 473 12.17 -1.52 -19.89
C ARG A 473 12.26 -2.80 -19.06
N ILE A 474 11.94 -2.74 -17.77
CA ILE A 474 11.90 -3.91 -16.87
C ILE A 474 10.65 -4.76 -17.10
N ALA A 475 9.47 -4.12 -17.29
CA ALA A 475 8.20 -4.82 -17.43
C ALA A 475 7.98 -5.45 -18.82
N GLN A 476 8.51 -4.84 -19.89
CA GLN A 476 8.24 -5.23 -21.28
C GLN A 476 8.56 -6.69 -21.59
N PRO A 477 9.74 -7.26 -21.21
CA PRO A 477 10.02 -8.66 -21.51
C PRO A 477 9.04 -9.63 -20.84
N ILE A 478 8.51 -9.26 -19.67
CA ILE A 478 7.51 -10.08 -18.96
C ILE A 478 6.20 -10.07 -19.74
N LEU A 479 5.77 -8.89 -20.21
CA LEU A 479 4.58 -8.72 -21.04
C LEU A 479 4.69 -9.49 -22.36
N ASP A 480 5.81 -9.35 -23.06
CA ASP A 480 6.06 -10.01 -24.35
C ASP A 480 6.02 -11.53 -24.19
N HIS A 481 6.72 -12.04 -23.16
CA HIS A 481 6.73 -13.47 -22.87
C HIS A 481 5.33 -13.98 -22.57
N TRP A 482 4.57 -13.33 -21.68
CA TRP A 482 3.22 -13.76 -21.32
C TRP A 482 2.20 -13.63 -22.45
N SER A 483 2.40 -12.69 -23.38
CA SER A 483 1.60 -12.60 -24.60
C SER A 483 1.87 -13.78 -25.53
N SER A 484 3.15 -14.17 -25.68
CA SER A 484 3.57 -15.28 -26.55
C SER A 484 3.31 -16.67 -25.97
N THR A 485 3.19 -16.79 -24.66
CA THR A 485 2.89 -18.04 -23.95
C THR A 485 1.59 -17.87 -23.17
N PRO A 486 0.41 -18.19 -23.71
CA PRO A 486 -0.84 -18.13 -22.94
C PRO A 486 -0.87 -19.10 -21.76
N ALA A 487 -1.62 -18.77 -20.70
CA ALA A 487 -1.72 -19.60 -19.51
C ALA A 487 -2.71 -20.75 -19.73
N GLU A 488 -2.22 -21.98 -19.63
CA GLU A 488 -3.07 -23.17 -19.76
C GLU A 488 -3.82 -23.51 -18.46
N ASP A 489 -3.36 -23.00 -17.32
CA ASP A 489 -3.84 -23.35 -15.98
C ASP A 489 -4.80 -22.32 -15.37
N PHE A 490 -5.15 -21.24 -16.09
CA PHE A 490 -6.08 -20.22 -15.58
C PHE A 490 -7.54 -20.71 -15.53
N PRO A 491 -8.28 -20.43 -14.43
CA PRO A 491 -7.83 -19.77 -13.19
C PRO A 491 -7.04 -20.72 -12.28
N ASN A 492 -5.96 -20.23 -11.67
CA ASN A 492 -4.99 -21.06 -10.92
C ASN A 492 -4.83 -20.68 -9.44
N TYR A 493 -5.68 -19.79 -8.92
CA TYR A 493 -5.80 -19.55 -7.48
C TYR A 493 -7.23 -19.22 -7.07
N SER A 494 -7.62 -19.63 -5.87
CA SER A 494 -8.94 -19.33 -5.32
C SER A 494 -9.00 -17.92 -4.76
N ARG A 495 -10.19 -17.30 -4.81
CA ARG A 495 -10.46 -16.07 -4.04
C ARG A 495 -10.09 -16.26 -2.58
N ASN A 496 -9.62 -15.20 -1.94
CA ASN A 496 -9.17 -15.17 -0.55
C ASN A 496 -7.95 -16.05 -0.23
N SER A 497 -7.20 -16.51 -1.24
CA SER A 497 -5.89 -17.14 -1.05
C SER A 497 -4.74 -16.12 -1.15
N TRP A 498 -3.51 -16.54 -0.88
CA TRP A 498 -2.30 -15.72 -1.12
C TRP A 498 -1.85 -15.66 -2.59
N GLY A 499 -2.62 -16.27 -3.50
CA GLY A 499 -2.29 -16.37 -4.92
C GLY A 499 -1.88 -17.79 -5.33
N PRO A 500 -1.35 -17.97 -6.55
CA PRO A 500 -1.04 -19.27 -7.10
C PRO A 500 0.14 -19.95 -6.39
N LYS A 501 0.11 -21.27 -6.29
CA LYS A 501 1.19 -22.08 -5.69
C LYS A 501 2.57 -21.78 -6.31
N ALA A 502 2.60 -21.44 -7.60
CA ALA A 502 3.82 -21.07 -8.31
C ALA A 502 4.54 -19.85 -7.69
N ALA A 503 3.82 -18.91 -7.07
CA ALA A 503 4.42 -17.75 -6.40
C ALA A 503 5.22 -18.16 -5.15
N ASN A 504 4.77 -19.20 -4.44
CA ASN A 504 5.50 -19.77 -3.30
C ASN A 504 6.70 -20.60 -3.78
N GLN A 505 6.54 -21.33 -4.88
CA GLN A 505 7.64 -22.09 -5.48
C GLN A 505 8.76 -21.17 -5.99
N LEU A 506 8.43 -19.98 -6.51
CA LEU A 506 9.39 -18.98 -6.99
C LEU A 506 10.44 -18.65 -5.92
N ILE A 507 10.03 -18.29 -4.72
CA ILE A 507 10.93 -17.93 -3.61
C ILE A 507 11.55 -19.18 -2.95
N ALA A 508 10.82 -20.30 -2.90
CA ALA A 508 11.30 -21.55 -2.32
C ALA A 508 12.49 -22.16 -3.10
N ARG A 509 12.61 -21.90 -4.41
CA ARG A 509 13.78 -22.29 -5.21
C ARG A 509 15.11 -21.76 -4.65
N ASP A 510 15.06 -20.64 -3.95
CA ASP A 510 16.23 -20.06 -3.29
C ASP A 510 16.33 -20.43 -1.80
N GLY A 511 15.56 -21.41 -1.31
CA GLY A 511 15.52 -21.81 0.10
C GLY A 511 14.84 -20.79 1.01
N ARG A 512 14.01 -19.90 0.44
CA ARG A 512 13.37 -18.79 1.14
C ARG A 512 11.84 -18.93 1.18
N ARG A 513 11.19 -18.06 1.94
CA ARG A 513 9.74 -17.98 2.05
C ARG A 513 9.26 -16.55 2.08
N TRP A 514 8.03 -16.34 1.61
CA TRP A 514 7.31 -15.09 1.83
C TRP A 514 7.11 -14.88 3.34
N PHE A 515 7.38 -13.68 3.81
CA PHE A 515 7.03 -13.27 5.16
C PHE A 515 5.63 -12.67 5.12
N GLU A 516 4.67 -13.40 5.68
CA GLU A 516 3.28 -12.95 5.79
C GLU A 516 3.10 -12.13 7.06
N VAL A 517 2.57 -10.92 6.94
CA VAL A 517 2.10 -10.11 8.07
C VAL A 517 0.61 -10.38 8.26
N VAL A 518 0.07 -10.32 9.48
CA VAL A 518 -1.37 -10.44 9.74
C VAL A 518 -2.05 -9.08 9.79
N THR A 519 -3.27 -8.97 9.26
CA THR A 519 -4.12 -7.75 9.31
C THR A 519 -5.48 -8.05 9.95
N ARG A 520 -6.38 -7.05 10.04
CA ARG A 520 -7.66 -7.15 10.76
C ARG A 520 -8.56 -8.24 10.23
N ASP A 521 -8.65 -8.32 8.91
CA ASP A 521 -9.46 -9.29 8.17
C ASP A 521 -9.15 -10.75 8.57
N VAL A 522 -7.92 -11.02 9.00
CA VAL A 522 -7.50 -12.34 9.50
C VAL A 522 -8.10 -12.63 10.86
N LEU A 523 -8.07 -11.64 11.75
CA LEU A 523 -8.71 -11.76 13.06
C LEU A 523 -10.22 -11.85 12.91
N GLU A 524 -10.84 -11.14 11.97
CA GLU A 524 -12.28 -11.22 11.70
C GLU A 524 -12.73 -12.63 11.27
N GLN A 525 -11.83 -13.49 10.77
CA GLN A 525 -12.15 -14.90 10.53
C GLN A 525 -12.21 -15.72 11.82
N SER A 526 -11.50 -15.29 12.87
CA SER A 526 -11.64 -15.89 14.20
C SER A 526 -13.04 -15.60 14.75
N PRO A 527 -13.75 -16.62 15.25
CA PRO A 527 -15.05 -16.40 15.88
C PRO A 527 -15.00 -15.41 17.05
N LEU A 528 -13.83 -15.26 17.68
CA LEU A 528 -13.64 -14.30 18.77
C LEU A 528 -13.69 -12.84 18.30
N PHE A 529 -13.30 -12.55 17.06
CA PHE A 529 -13.13 -11.18 16.57
C PHE A 529 -13.97 -10.85 15.32
N ALA A 530 -14.83 -11.75 14.87
CA ALA A 530 -15.62 -11.60 13.65
C ALA A 530 -16.46 -10.32 13.56
N ASP A 531 -16.90 -9.80 14.70
CA ASP A 531 -17.71 -8.57 14.79
C ASP A 531 -17.03 -7.51 15.68
N ALA A 532 -15.71 -7.61 15.85
CA ALA A 532 -14.95 -6.72 16.72
C ALA A 532 -14.76 -5.33 16.11
N ASP A 533 -14.65 -4.32 16.98
CA ASP A 533 -14.36 -2.96 16.55
C ASP A 533 -13.03 -2.89 15.78
N PRO A 534 -12.95 -2.18 14.64
CA PRO A 534 -11.72 -2.08 13.85
C PRO A 534 -10.51 -1.52 14.62
N LEU A 535 -10.73 -0.70 15.66
CA LEU A 535 -9.67 -0.23 16.57
C LEU A 535 -9.18 -1.35 17.49
N LEU A 536 -10.07 -2.21 17.99
CA LEU A 536 -9.67 -3.39 18.75
C LEU A 536 -8.83 -4.32 17.88
N LEU A 537 -9.30 -4.59 16.66
CA LEU A 537 -8.59 -5.45 15.71
C LEU A 537 -7.18 -4.94 15.39
N ASN A 538 -6.99 -3.63 15.21
CA ASN A 538 -5.66 -3.03 15.13
C ASN A 538 -4.79 -3.37 16.32
N ALA A 539 -5.29 -3.08 17.51
CA ALA A 539 -4.52 -3.24 18.73
C ALA A 539 -4.11 -4.71 18.89
N VAL A 540 -5.02 -5.64 18.56
CA VAL A 540 -4.73 -7.08 18.56
C VAL A 540 -3.67 -7.45 17.52
N ILE A 541 -3.75 -6.95 16.29
CA ILE A 541 -2.71 -7.19 15.27
C ILE A 541 -1.34 -6.75 15.75
N LEU A 542 -1.25 -5.57 16.36
CA LEU A 542 0.00 -5.05 16.89
C LEU A 542 0.53 -5.87 18.08
N ALA A 543 -0.35 -6.60 18.76
CA ALA A 543 0.05 -7.52 19.81
C ALA A 543 0.42 -8.91 19.30
N LEU A 544 0.03 -9.30 18.08
CA LEU A 544 0.32 -10.61 17.49
C LEU A 544 1.83 -10.78 17.27
N ARG A 545 2.37 -11.92 17.70
CA ARG A 545 3.77 -12.28 17.53
C ARG A 545 3.93 -13.41 16.52
N PRO A 546 4.84 -13.31 15.54
CA PRO A 546 5.10 -14.41 14.63
C PRO A 546 5.82 -15.57 15.34
N ARG A 547 5.35 -16.80 15.10
CA ARG A 547 5.95 -18.06 15.58
C ARG A 547 6.07 -19.03 14.41
N ALA A 548 7.30 -19.43 14.08
CA ALA A 548 7.56 -20.50 13.12
C ALA A 548 7.57 -21.84 13.87
N VAL A 549 7.04 -22.89 13.23
CA VAL A 549 6.91 -24.23 13.79
C VAL A 549 7.34 -25.26 12.75
N GLU A 550 8.22 -26.19 13.12
CA GLU A 550 8.72 -27.21 12.21
C GLU A 550 7.77 -28.41 12.08
N ARG A 551 7.89 -29.16 10.99
CA ARG A 551 7.08 -30.38 10.80
C ARG A 551 7.31 -31.36 11.95
N GLY A 552 6.21 -31.81 12.57
CA GLY A 552 6.20 -32.75 13.68
C GLY A 552 6.27 -32.09 15.07
N GLU A 553 6.52 -30.78 15.14
CA GLU A 553 6.59 -30.04 16.40
C GLU A 553 5.19 -29.85 17.01
N THR A 554 5.06 -30.12 18.31
CA THR A 554 3.84 -29.87 19.08
C THR A 554 3.73 -28.39 19.42
N ILE A 555 2.64 -27.76 19.00
CA ILE A 555 2.40 -26.32 19.18
C ILE A 555 1.79 -26.05 20.56
N VAL A 556 0.79 -26.86 20.93
CA VAL A 556 0.17 -26.91 22.27
C VAL A 556 -0.11 -28.36 22.64
N LYS A 557 0.01 -28.69 23.93
CA LYS A 557 -0.25 -30.04 24.44
C LYS A 557 -1.51 -30.09 25.30
N LEU A 558 -2.27 -31.18 25.17
CA LEU A 558 -3.43 -31.46 26.02
C LEU A 558 -3.05 -31.35 27.51
N GLY A 559 -3.88 -30.63 28.27
CA GLY A 559 -3.67 -30.38 29.70
C GLY A 559 -2.75 -29.21 30.06
N GLU A 560 -2.00 -28.63 29.12
CA GLU A 560 -1.23 -27.41 29.39
C GLU A 560 -2.17 -26.22 29.67
N MET A 561 -1.76 -25.31 30.57
CA MET A 561 -2.56 -24.11 30.82
C MET A 561 -2.52 -23.18 29.60
N ALA A 562 -3.69 -22.89 29.03
CA ALA A 562 -3.83 -22.01 27.88
C ALA A 562 -3.65 -20.54 28.29
N THR A 563 -2.74 -19.86 27.62
CA THR A 563 -2.49 -18.41 27.80
C THR A 563 -2.38 -17.66 26.47
N GLU A 564 -2.69 -18.32 25.36
CA GLU A 564 -2.43 -17.81 24.01
C GLU A 564 -3.35 -18.45 22.97
N MET A 565 -3.59 -17.75 21.87
CA MET A 565 -4.26 -18.26 20.68
C MET A 565 -3.37 -18.13 19.44
N PHE A 566 -3.67 -18.90 18.40
CA PHE A 566 -2.86 -19.04 17.20
C PHE A 566 -3.68 -18.77 15.93
N VAL A 567 -3.03 -18.15 14.96
CA VAL A 567 -3.53 -17.93 13.61
C VAL A 567 -2.57 -18.60 12.64
N ILE A 568 -3.07 -19.44 11.74
CA ILE A 568 -2.25 -20.17 10.76
C ILE A 568 -2.10 -19.31 9.50
N CYS A 569 -0.91 -18.74 9.29
CA CYS A 569 -0.62 -17.98 8.07
C CYS A 569 -0.13 -18.86 6.93
N ARG A 570 0.64 -19.89 7.27
CA ARG A 570 1.21 -20.85 6.33
C ARG A 570 1.29 -22.23 6.96
N GLY A 571 1.05 -23.26 6.15
CA GLY A 571 1.20 -24.65 6.55
C GLY A 571 -0.09 -25.34 7.00
N GLU A 572 0.04 -26.56 7.49
CA GLU A 572 -1.06 -27.38 8.00
C GLU A 572 -0.72 -27.88 9.40
N VAL A 573 -1.71 -27.89 10.29
CA VAL A 573 -1.59 -28.49 11.62
C VAL A 573 -2.66 -29.56 11.79
N GLU A 574 -2.34 -30.58 12.56
CA GLU A 574 -3.26 -31.65 12.94
C GLU A 574 -3.65 -31.52 14.41
N ILE A 575 -4.93 -31.76 14.69
CA ILE A 575 -5.50 -31.78 16.03
C ILE A 575 -5.55 -33.23 16.49
N LEU A 576 -5.00 -33.51 17.66
CA LEU A 576 -4.86 -34.83 18.26
C LEU A 576 -5.69 -34.90 19.55
N ASP A 577 -6.42 -35.99 19.73
CA ASP A 577 -7.15 -36.28 20.98
C ASP A 577 -6.22 -36.83 22.08
N ALA A 578 -6.82 -37.31 23.18
CA ALA A 578 -6.09 -37.88 24.31
C ALA A 578 -5.36 -39.19 23.97
N ASP A 579 -5.78 -39.90 22.92
CA ASP A 579 -5.20 -41.17 22.45
C ASP A 579 -4.21 -40.95 21.28
N GLU A 580 -3.79 -39.70 21.07
CA GLU A 580 -2.92 -39.25 19.96
C GLU A 580 -3.48 -39.57 18.55
N GLN A 581 -4.80 -39.71 18.41
CA GLN A 581 -5.45 -39.90 17.11
C GLN A 581 -5.78 -38.56 16.48
N VAL A 582 -5.58 -38.46 15.16
CA VAL A 582 -5.88 -37.23 14.39
C VAL A 582 -7.40 -37.09 14.26
N VAL A 583 -7.96 -36.07 14.91
CA VAL A 583 -9.39 -35.76 14.89
C VAL A 583 -9.74 -34.61 13.94
N GLY A 584 -8.74 -33.87 13.45
CA GLY A 584 -8.95 -32.78 12.51
C GLY A 584 -7.65 -32.24 11.92
N THR A 585 -7.77 -31.43 10.87
CA THR A 585 -6.65 -30.69 10.27
C THR A 585 -7.09 -29.26 10.02
N LEU A 586 -6.26 -28.31 10.42
CA LEU A 586 -6.42 -26.88 10.13
C LEU A 586 -5.36 -26.43 9.14
N ARG A 587 -5.69 -25.43 8.33
CA ARG A 587 -4.90 -24.94 7.18
C ARG A 587 -4.73 -23.42 7.25
N GLU A 588 -4.03 -22.88 6.24
CA GLU A 588 -3.84 -21.44 6.06
C GLU A 588 -5.18 -20.68 6.12
N GLY A 589 -5.27 -19.68 7.00
CA GLY A 589 -6.49 -18.93 7.29
C GLY A 589 -7.17 -19.34 8.61
N ASP A 590 -7.00 -20.59 9.06
CA ASP A 590 -7.67 -21.06 10.27
C ASP A 590 -7.02 -20.53 11.56
N CYS A 591 -7.81 -20.45 12.62
CA CYS A 591 -7.38 -20.07 13.97
C CYS A 591 -7.61 -21.22 14.97
N PHE A 592 -6.87 -21.25 16.08
CA PHE A 592 -7.13 -22.17 17.18
C PHE A 592 -6.63 -21.63 18.53
N GLY A 593 -7.28 -22.07 19.61
CA GLY A 593 -6.87 -21.78 20.98
C GLY A 593 -7.40 -20.46 21.55
N GLU A 594 -8.45 -19.90 20.94
CA GLU A 594 -9.10 -18.62 21.26
C GLU A 594 -9.51 -18.50 22.73
N VAL A 595 -9.98 -19.60 23.33
CA VAL A 595 -10.38 -19.62 24.75
C VAL A 595 -9.20 -19.27 25.67
N GLY A 596 -7.95 -19.57 25.26
CA GLY A 596 -6.75 -19.32 26.05
C GLY A 596 -6.41 -17.85 26.26
N VAL A 597 -6.91 -16.94 25.40
CA VAL A 597 -6.77 -15.49 25.62
C VAL A 597 -7.87 -14.91 26.51
N LEU A 598 -8.98 -15.63 26.68
CA LEU A 598 -10.10 -15.23 27.54
C LEU A 598 -9.93 -15.76 28.96
N LEU A 599 -9.58 -17.04 29.10
CA LEU A 599 -9.51 -17.74 30.37
C LEU A 599 -8.24 -18.57 30.50
N ARG A 600 -7.75 -18.68 31.74
CA ARG A 600 -6.65 -19.59 32.08
C ARG A 600 -7.25 -20.97 32.37
N VAL A 601 -7.41 -21.77 31.32
CA VAL A 601 -7.95 -23.14 31.40
C VAL A 601 -7.00 -24.14 30.74
N PRO A 602 -7.03 -25.43 31.13
CA PRO A 602 -6.25 -26.46 30.44
C PRO A 602 -6.66 -26.62 28.97
N ARG A 603 -5.70 -26.87 28.08
CA ARG A 603 -5.92 -27.19 26.66
C ARG A 603 -6.72 -28.48 26.54
N THR A 604 -7.70 -28.49 25.64
CA THR A 604 -8.62 -29.61 25.40
C THR A 604 -8.11 -30.61 24.37
N ALA A 605 -7.07 -30.26 23.61
CA ALA A 605 -6.47 -31.09 22.57
C ALA A 605 -4.98 -30.77 22.41
N THR A 606 -4.24 -31.70 21.81
CA THR A 606 -2.86 -31.46 21.35
C THR A 606 -2.91 -30.99 19.90
N VAL A 607 -2.12 -29.98 19.53
CA VAL A 607 -2.00 -29.52 18.13
C VAL A 607 -0.56 -29.70 17.69
N ARG A 608 -0.35 -30.37 16.56
CA ARG A 608 0.98 -30.68 16.01
C ARG A 608 1.10 -30.17 14.58
N ALA A 609 2.25 -29.63 14.23
CA ALA A 609 2.52 -29.18 12.87
C ALA A 609 2.69 -30.38 11.92
N LYS A 610 1.88 -30.45 10.87
CA LYS A 610 1.96 -31.50 9.84
C LYS A 610 2.94 -31.13 8.72
N THR A 611 3.07 -29.84 8.46
CA THR A 611 4.10 -29.25 7.60
C THR A 611 4.86 -28.18 8.38
N LEU A 612 5.84 -27.52 7.77
CA LEU A 612 6.42 -26.31 8.36
C LEU A 612 5.36 -25.21 8.35
N CYS A 613 5.09 -24.65 9.52
CA CYS A 613 4.05 -23.65 9.73
C CYS A 613 4.63 -22.28 10.11
N ASP A 614 3.99 -21.23 9.63
CA ASP A 614 4.17 -19.87 10.13
C ASP A 614 2.85 -19.44 10.78
N LEU A 615 2.91 -19.14 12.07
CA LEU A 615 1.77 -18.79 12.91
C LEU A 615 1.92 -17.37 13.44
N PHE A 616 0.80 -16.73 13.79
CA PHE A 616 0.81 -15.61 14.72
C PHE A 616 0.17 -16.00 16.04
N VAL A 617 0.70 -15.45 17.13
CA VAL A 617 0.34 -15.77 18.50
C VAL A 617 -0.15 -14.51 19.20
N LEU A 618 -1.35 -14.57 19.80
CA LEU A 618 -1.84 -13.54 20.72
C LEU A 618 -1.81 -14.08 22.14
N ASP A 619 -1.09 -13.41 23.04
CA ASP A 619 -1.03 -13.76 24.46
C ASP A 619 -2.15 -13.10 25.27
N LYS A 620 -2.65 -13.81 26.29
CA LYS A 620 -3.67 -13.31 27.23
C LYS A 620 -3.25 -11.99 27.88
N ASP A 621 -2.02 -11.90 28.39
CA ASP A 621 -1.56 -10.69 29.10
C ASP A 621 -1.51 -9.47 28.17
N ARG A 622 -1.14 -9.67 26.90
CA ARG A 622 -1.14 -8.59 25.89
C ARG A 622 -2.56 -8.19 25.52
N PHE A 623 -3.44 -9.18 25.34
CA PHE A 623 -4.84 -8.93 25.07
C PHE A 623 -5.53 -8.20 26.24
N GLY A 624 -5.24 -8.59 27.49
CA GLY A 624 -5.73 -7.91 28.69
C GLY A 624 -5.26 -6.45 28.77
N ARG A 625 -4.03 -6.12 28.37
CA ARG A 625 -3.56 -4.73 28.29
C ARG A 625 -4.35 -3.93 27.25
N ILE A 626 -4.58 -4.49 26.06
CA ILE A 626 -5.40 -3.84 25.03
C ILE A 626 -6.80 -3.51 25.58
N LEU A 627 -7.43 -4.46 26.25
CA LEU A 627 -8.75 -4.27 26.84
C LEU A 627 -8.73 -3.26 28.01
N LYS A 628 -7.61 -3.15 28.73
CA LYS A 628 -7.43 -2.17 29.80
C LYS A 628 -7.27 -0.75 29.26
N ASP A 629 -6.53 -0.59 28.17
CA ASP A 629 -6.35 0.70 27.49
C ASP A 629 -7.63 1.12 26.74
N HIS A 630 -8.49 0.15 26.41
CA HIS A 630 -9.77 0.37 25.75
C HIS A 630 -10.93 -0.44 26.39
N PRO A 631 -11.40 -0.06 27.60
CA PRO A 631 -12.40 -0.82 28.35
C PRO A 631 -13.73 -1.02 27.61
N GLN A 632 -14.09 -0.11 26.71
CA GLN A 632 -15.29 -0.19 25.88
C GLN A 632 -15.34 -1.46 25.00
N PHE A 633 -14.19 -2.07 24.70
CA PHE A 633 -14.13 -3.30 23.90
C PHE A 633 -14.29 -4.56 24.73
N ALA A 634 -14.04 -4.51 26.05
CA ALA A 634 -14.12 -5.67 26.92
C ALA A 634 -15.56 -6.21 27.02
N ASP A 635 -16.57 -5.34 27.00
CA ASP A 635 -17.98 -5.76 27.06
C ASP A 635 -18.42 -6.50 25.79
N ALA A 636 -17.95 -6.05 24.62
CA ALA A 636 -18.21 -6.74 23.35
C ALA A 636 -17.57 -8.14 23.33
N ILE A 637 -16.34 -8.27 23.83
CA ILE A 637 -15.65 -9.55 23.92
C ILE A 637 -16.32 -10.48 24.94
N CYS A 638 -16.76 -10.00 26.11
CA CYS A 638 -17.55 -10.79 27.06
C CYS A 638 -18.83 -11.35 26.43
N LYS A 639 -19.50 -10.54 25.59
CA LYS A 639 -20.69 -10.99 24.87
C LYS A 639 -20.37 -12.10 23.86
N VAL A 640 -19.32 -11.95 23.06
CA VAL A 640 -18.86 -13.00 22.13
C VAL A 640 -18.46 -14.27 22.87
N ALA A 641 -17.77 -14.14 24.00
CA ALA A 641 -17.38 -15.26 24.86
C ALA A 641 -18.60 -16.06 25.35
N LYS A 642 -19.66 -15.36 25.75
CA LYS A 642 -20.92 -15.99 26.15
C LYS A 642 -21.66 -16.63 24.97
N ASP A 643 -21.83 -15.89 23.88
CA ASP A 643 -22.67 -16.31 22.76
C ASP A 643 -22.04 -17.44 21.93
N ARG A 644 -20.70 -17.45 21.78
CA ARG A 644 -19.99 -18.41 20.92
C ARG A 644 -19.25 -19.51 21.66
N TYR A 645 -18.88 -19.30 22.92
CA TYR A 645 -18.09 -20.26 23.71
C TYR A 645 -18.77 -20.70 25.01
N ASP A 646 -20.00 -20.23 25.30
CA ASP A 646 -20.76 -20.50 26.53
C ASP A 646 -20.00 -20.12 27.82
N LEU A 647 -19.19 -19.05 27.75
CA LEU A 647 -18.37 -18.55 28.86
C LEU A 647 -19.03 -17.31 29.48
N SER A 648 -19.38 -17.39 30.76
CA SER A 648 -19.87 -16.24 31.53
C SER A 648 -18.71 -15.47 32.15
N LEU A 649 -18.26 -14.41 31.47
CA LEU A 649 -17.17 -13.53 31.91
C LEU A 649 -17.71 -12.13 32.25
N CYS A 650 -17.16 -11.51 33.30
CA CYS A 650 -17.35 -10.08 33.54
C CYS A 650 -16.11 -9.28 33.11
N GLN A 651 -16.27 -7.97 32.93
CA GLN A 651 -15.20 -7.08 32.48
C GLN A 651 -13.95 -7.19 33.37
N ASN A 652 -14.12 -7.35 34.68
CA ASN A 652 -13.02 -7.51 35.63
C ASN A 652 -12.23 -8.82 35.44
N ASP A 653 -12.82 -9.87 34.88
CA ASP A 653 -12.14 -11.15 34.62
C ASP A 653 -11.18 -11.05 33.42
N LEU A 654 -11.48 -10.15 32.47
CA LEU A 654 -10.62 -9.84 31.33
C LEU A 654 -9.54 -8.80 31.68
N LEU A 655 -9.84 -7.87 32.59
CA LEU A 655 -8.98 -6.73 32.93
C LEU A 655 -7.95 -7.02 34.04
N ASN A 656 -8.20 -8.01 34.90
CA ASN A 656 -7.32 -8.37 36.03
C ASN A 656 -6.53 -9.67 35.79
N GLY A 657 -6.41 -10.11 34.53
CA GLY A 657 -5.86 -11.41 34.13
C GLY A 657 -4.37 -11.45 33.85
#